data_AF-A0A1B8EAN9-F1
#
_entry.id   AF-A0A1B8EAN9-F1
#
_cell.length_a   1.000
_cell.length_b   1.000
_cell.length_c   1.000
_cell.angle_alpha   90.00
_cell.angle_beta   90.00
_cell.angle_gamma   90.00
#
_symmetry.space_group_name_H-M   'P 1'
#
loop_
_entity.id
_entity.type
_entity.pdbx_description
1 polymer ?
#
loop_
_entity_poly.entity_id
_entity_poly.type
_entity_poly.pdbx_seq_one_letter_code
_entity_poly.pdbx_strand_id
1 'polypeptide(L)'
;MSRTAPAVKRRKLSPQPGEGESRAERADSKKKSTKEFYDQASSWDLEQDYETRPRKGGKKDKESTRLPIKTADGMVQELEVEDEGDESDLAWLSEGESEPEDKPEKEKKPEKPMRQQIMEAKEELAKIALLLNEDPEENAAAFKTLAAIGQSKTTTIKKLALATQLAIYKDIIPGYRIRPLNEDDMETKVSKEVRKLRAYEQALVGGYQAYIKELAKLAQSGKGGWSRDGGPSLGSVAIACACTLLTSVPHFNFRGELLKILVGKLSTRKIDADFVKCRETIETLFREDEDGTPSLDATALLTKMMKARGYRVDESVLNTFLHLRLLTEFSWKASTNHIDRPSKAEGGFDASKQLKAKRVFRTKKQRKIVKEQKIIEKEMVQADATVSHEERDRMQAETLKLVFVTYFRILKIRSPQLMGAVLEGLASYAHLINQDFFGDLLEALKDLVGHAETGDDLDMAGEDDTPPDDDEETTRNLTREALLCIITAFALLEGQDAAKAKTTLSLDLSFFITHLYRTLHALALNPDIELSSKSLRLPDPNAPQQSTKDNKVNVHTTTVLLLKSLSSVLIPKQGARAVPPLRVAAYTKTLFTSTLHLPEKSAVAMMGLLGKVSKTHASKVRSLWNTEERRGDGVFEALAGEVEGSNPFAATVWEGELLRLHFCPGVREGVKAVEKEVVGSK
;
A
#
# COMPACT_ATOMS: atom_id res chain seq x y z
N MET A 1 -39.50 24.23 2.09
CA MET A 1 -38.93 24.96 0.94
C MET A 1 -37.89 24.06 0.28
N SER A 2 -38.33 23.23 -0.65
CA SER A 2 -37.54 22.19 -1.32
C SER A 2 -37.31 22.62 -2.78
N ARG A 3 -36.04 22.66 -3.19
CA ARG A 3 -35.61 22.89 -4.57
C ARG A 3 -35.30 21.53 -5.21
N THR A 4 -36.05 21.16 -6.24
CA THR A 4 -35.91 19.92 -7.02
C THR A 4 -35.30 20.21 -8.40
N ALA A 5 -34.47 19.28 -8.86
CA ALA A 5 -33.70 19.29 -10.09
C ALA A 5 -34.56 19.23 -11.37
N PRO A 6 -34.05 19.72 -12.53
CA PRO A 6 -34.77 19.69 -13.79
C PRO A 6 -34.74 18.31 -14.47
N ALA A 7 -35.90 17.91 -14.99
CA ALA A 7 -36.18 16.62 -15.60
C ALA A 7 -35.97 16.60 -17.13
N VAL A 8 -35.73 15.38 -17.61
CA VAL A 8 -35.38 14.92 -18.96
C VAL A 8 -36.46 15.23 -20.01
N LYS A 9 -36.04 15.77 -21.17
CA LYS A 9 -36.90 16.02 -22.35
C LYS A 9 -37.23 14.71 -23.07
N ARG A 10 -38.51 14.32 -23.05
CA ARG A 10 -39.08 13.28 -23.94
C ARG A 10 -39.50 13.90 -25.28
N ARG A 11 -39.19 13.19 -26.38
CA ARG A 11 -39.62 13.49 -27.76
C ARG A 11 -41.15 13.36 -27.88
N LYS A 12 -41.78 14.32 -28.55
CA LYS A 12 -43.21 14.32 -28.88
C LYS A 12 -43.46 13.32 -30.02
N LEU A 13 -44.28 12.31 -29.77
CA LEU A 13 -44.97 11.55 -30.82
C LEU A 13 -46.11 12.38 -31.41
N SER A 14 -46.38 12.14 -32.69
CA SER A 14 -47.44 12.73 -33.52
C SER A 14 -48.85 12.58 -32.88
N PRO A 15 -49.78 13.54 -33.07
CA PRO A 15 -51.13 13.41 -32.52
C PRO A 15 -52.01 12.50 -33.39
N GLN A 16 -52.80 11.63 -32.76
CA GLN A 16 -53.91 10.91 -33.40
C GLN A 16 -55.07 11.86 -33.74
N PRO A 17 -55.83 11.60 -34.81
CA PRO A 17 -56.96 12.45 -35.18
C PRO A 17 -58.22 12.07 -34.40
N GLY A 18 -58.73 13.01 -33.60
CA GLY A 18 -60.09 13.00 -33.06
C GLY A 18 -61.08 13.58 -34.08
N GLU A 19 -62.27 12.99 -34.13
CA GLU A 19 -63.35 13.37 -35.03
C GLU A 19 -63.95 14.73 -34.65
N GLY A 20 -64.02 15.65 -35.61
CA GLY A 20 -64.92 16.82 -35.54
C GLY A 20 -64.35 18.16 -35.97
N GLU A 21 -63.91 18.32 -37.22
CA GLU A 21 -63.63 19.65 -37.81
C GLU A 21 -64.05 19.72 -39.30
N SER A 22 -64.56 20.88 -39.72
CA SER A 22 -65.38 21.05 -40.92
C SER A 22 -64.59 21.19 -42.24
N ARG A 23 -65.24 20.84 -43.37
CA ARG A 23 -64.66 20.75 -44.73
C ARG A 23 -64.11 22.07 -45.31
N ALA A 24 -64.41 23.23 -44.71
CA ALA A 24 -63.99 24.54 -45.22
C ALA A 24 -62.54 24.91 -44.84
N GLU A 25 -62.04 24.48 -43.68
CA GLU A 25 -60.68 24.83 -43.20
C GLU A 25 -59.56 23.96 -43.81
N ARG A 26 -59.92 22.81 -44.40
CA ARG A 26 -59.00 21.94 -45.17
C ARG A 26 -58.65 22.48 -46.56
N ALA A 27 -59.39 23.45 -47.10
CA ALA A 27 -59.16 23.98 -48.44
C ALA A 27 -58.10 25.09 -48.47
N ASP A 28 -58.02 25.93 -47.44
CA ASP A 28 -57.04 27.03 -47.35
C ASP A 28 -55.64 26.58 -46.93
N SER A 29 -55.52 25.51 -46.14
CA SER A 29 -54.23 24.89 -45.78
C SER A 29 -53.53 24.25 -46.98
N LYS A 30 -54.28 23.65 -47.91
CA LYS A 30 -53.73 23.08 -49.15
C LYS A 30 -53.18 24.15 -50.10
N LYS A 31 -53.85 25.29 -50.25
CA LYS A 31 -53.40 26.38 -51.13
C LYS A 31 -52.11 27.05 -50.66
N LYS A 32 -51.87 27.14 -49.34
CA LYS A 32 -50.59 27.62 -48.77
C LYS A 32 -49.45 26.64 -49.06
N SER A 33 -49.66 25.35 -48.82
CA SER A 33 -48.63 24.31 -49.04
C SER A 33 -48.16 24.18 -50.49
N THR A 34 -49.06 24.39 -51.46
CA THR A 34 -48.69 24.32 -52.89
C THR A 34 -47.91 25.55 -53.33
N LYS A 35 -48.17 26.73 -52.75
CA LYS A 35 -47.47 27.96 -53.09
C LYS A 35 -46.03 27.95 -52.55
N GLU A 36 -45.86 27.46 -51.33
CA GLU A 36 -44.54 27.23 -50.72
C GLU A 36 -43.72 26.19 -51.50
N PHE A 37 -44.36 25.16 -52.05
CA PHE A 37 -43.70 24.16 -52.91
C PHE A 37 -43.21 24.74 -54.25
N TYR A 38 -43.99 25.62 -54.89
CA TYR A 38 -43.58 26.28 -56.15
C TYR A 38 -42.51 27.35 -55.94
N ASP A 39 -42.54 28.09 -54.83
CA ASP A 39 -41.47 29.03 -54.47
C ASP A 39 -40.15 28.29 -54.18
N GLN A 40 -40.22 27.11 -53.55
CA GLN A 40 -39.05 26.28 -53.28
C GLN A 40 -38.51 25.56 -54.52
N ALA A 41 -39.39 25.16 -55.46
CA ALA A 41 -39.00 24.59 -56.74
C ALA A 41 -38.31 25.60 -57.67
N SER A 42 -38.59 26.90 -57.52
CA SER A 42 -37.93 27.96 -58.31
C SER A 42 -36.47 28.21 -57.91
N SER A 43 -36.03 27.65 -56.78
CA SER A 43 -34.65 27.73 -56.27
C SER A 43 -33.78 26.52 -56.65
N TRP A 44 -34.33 25.57 -57.42
CA TRP A 44 -33.60 24.37 -57.86
C TRP A 44 -32.83 24.69 -59.14
N ASP A 45 -31.61 25.18 -58.98
CA ASP A 45 -30.66 25.38 -60.07
C ASP A 45 -29.98 24.05 -60.42
N LEU A 46 -30.54 23.35 -61.41
CA LEU A 46 -30.11 22.01 -61.85
C LEU A 46 -28.63 21.94 -62.27
N GLU A 47 -28.01 23.06 -62.61
CA GLU A 47 -26.60 23.13 -63.02
C GLU A 47 -25.64 23.09 -61.82
N GLN A 48 -26.00 23.70 -60.68
CA GLN A 48 -25.16 23.69 -59.47
C GLN A 48 -25.08 22.32 -58.79
N ASP A 49 -26.17 21.54 -58.81
CA ASP A 49 -26.19 20.16 -58.28
C ASP A 49 -25.44 19.17 -59.19
N TYR A 50 -25.25 19.50 -60.46
CA TYR A 50 -24.46 18.70 -61.40
C TYR A 50 -22.95 18.96 -61.26
N GLU A 51 -22.54 20.20 -60.97
CA GLU A 51 -21.13 20.59 -60.78
C GLU A 51 -20.54 20.10 -59.44
N THR A 52 -21.38 19.93 -58.41
CA THR A 52 -20.95 19.55 -57.06
C THR A 52 -20.82 18.04 -56.84
N ARG A 53 -21.21 17.20 -57.82
CA ARG A 53 -21.03 15.74 -57.72
C ARG A 53 -19.58 15.33 -57.99
N PRO A 54 -18.88 14.69 -57.03
CA PRO A 54 -17.55 14.16 -57.28
C PRO A 54 -17.63 13.05 -58.33
N ARG A 55 -16.89 13.21 -59.44
CA ARG A 55 -16.79 12.20 -60.50
C ARG A 55 -16.13 10.93 -59.92
N LYS A 56 -16.92 9.93 -59.55
CA LYS A 56 -16.44 8.54 -59.43
C LYS A 56 -16.02 8.09 -60.82
N GLY A 57 -14.72 7.92 -61.03
CA GLY A 57 -14.20 7.19 -62.20
C GLY A 57 -14.74 5.77 -62.16
N GLY A 58 -15.77 5.49 -62.95
CA GLY A 58 -16.28 4.14 -63.13
C GLY A 58 -15.18 3.25 -63.70
N LYS A 59 -14.81 2.21 -62.98
CA LYS A 59 -14.15 1.03 -63.55
C LYS A 59 -15.04 0.56 -64.71
N LYS A 60 -14.52 0.63 -65.94
CA LYS A 60 -15.10 -0.10 -67.07
C LYS A 60 -15.06 -1.57 -66.72
N ASP A 61 -16.21 -2.24 -66.81
CA ASP A 61 -16.26 -3.70 -66.89
C ASP A 61 -15.30 -4.15 -68.01
N LYS A 62 -14.24 -4.88 -67.63
CA LYS A 62 -13.37 -5.52 -68.60
C LYS A 62 -14.10 -6.78 -69.08
N GLU A 63 -14.58 -6.75 -70.31
CA GLU A 63 -15.02 -7.95 -71.01
C GLU A 63 -13.88 -8.99 -71.02
N SER A 64 -14.15 -10.16 -70.44
CA SER A 64 -13.27 -11.33 -70.44
C SER A 64 -13.10 -11.86 -71.87
N THR A 65 -11.98 -11.52 -72.49
CA THR A 65 -11.53 -12.07 -73.78
C THR A 65 -10.46 -13.14 -73.55
N ARG A 66 -10.82 -14.27 -72.92
CA ARG A 66 -9.99 -15.48 -72.94
C ARG A 66 -10.82 -16.74 -73.18
N LEU A 67 -10.36 -17.54 -74.14
CA LEU A 67 -10.98 -18.82 -74.51
C LEU A 67 -10.69 -19.89 -73.43
N PRO A 68 -11.62 -20.84 -73.20
CA PRO A 68 -11.42 -21.96 -72.28
C PRO A 68 -10.25 -22.86 -72.71
N ILE A 69 -9.43 -23.28 -71.75
CA ILE A 69 -8.29 -24.19 -71.99
C ILE A 69 -8.80 -25.64 -71.91
N LYS A 70 -8.57 -26.44 -72.96
CA LYS A 70 -8.78 -27.90 -72.94
C LYS A 70 -7.59 -28.58 -72.27
N THR A 71 -7.83 -29.38 -71.24
CA THR A 71 -6.87 -30.38 -70.76
C THR A 71 -6.89 -31.61 -71.67
N ALA A 72 -5.84 -32.44 -71.62
CA ALA A 72 -5.61 -33.54 -72.56
C ALA A 72 -6.69 -34.64 -72.58
N ASP A 73 -7.63 -34.64 -71.63
CA ASP A 73 -8.75 -35.59 -71.52
C ASP A 73 -10.11 -34.99 -71.94
N GLY A 74 -10.14 -33.83 -72.59
CA GLY A 74 -11.32 -33.36 -73.34
C GLY A 74 -12.48 -32.77 -72.53
N MET A 75 -12.33 -32.52 -71.23
CA MET A 75 -13.29 -31.72 -70.45
C MET A 75 -12.90 -30.24 -70.42
N VAL A 76 -13.89 -29.35 -70.56
CA VAL A 76 -13.75 -27.89 -70.49
C VAL A 76 -14.09 -27.45 -69.06
N GLN A 77 -13.14 -26.81 -68.39
CA GLN A 77 -13.32 -26.29 -67.02
C GLN A 77 -13.22 -24.77 -67.04
N GLU A 78 -14.28 -24.10 -66.61
CA GLU A 78 -14.34 -22.64 -66.44
C GLU A 78 -13.84 -22.33 -65.02
N LEU A 79 -12.78 -21.53 -64.92
CA LEU A 79 -12.16 -21.15 -63.64
C LEU A 79 -12.81 -19.86 -63.13
N GLU A 80 -13.62 -19.97 -62.08
CA GLU A 80 -13.97 -18.82 -61.23
C GLU A 80 -12.78 -18.50 -60.32
N VAL A 81 -12.39 -17.23 -60.26
CA VAL A 81 -11.35 -16.73 -59.36
C VAL A 81 -12.03 -15.91 -58.27
N GLU A 82 -11.81 -16.28 -57.01
CA GLU A 82 -12.11 -15.46 -55.84
C GLU A 82 -11.07 -14.35 -55.73
N ASP A 83 -11.53 -13.09 -55.68
CA ASP A 83 -10.70 -11.90 -55.48
C ASP A 83 -10.29 -11.76 -53.99
N GLU A 84 -8.98 -11.80 -53.72
CA GLU A 84 -8.38 -11.23 -52.51
C GLU A 84 -7.99 -9.76 -52.78
N GLY A 85 -8.53 -8.81 -52.00
CA GLY A 85 -8.04 -7.43 -51.98
C GLY A 85 -8.97 -6.38 -51.34
N ASP A 86 -8.66 -6.05 -50.07
CA ASP A 86 -8.86 -4.78 -49.36
C ASP A 86 -10.29 -4.26 -49.05
N GLU A 87 -10.80 -4.64 -47.88
CA GLU A 87 -11.70 -3.79 -47.09
C GLU A 87 -11.06 -3.43 -45.74
N SER A 88 -10.61 -2.19 -45.60
CA SER A 88 -10.45 -1.53 -44.31
C SER A 88 -11.36 -0.31 -44.22
N ASP A 89 -12.04 -0.22 -43.08
CA ASP A 89 -12.38 1.01 -42.37
C ASP A 89 -13.46 1.93 -42.94
N LEU A 90 -14.73 1.64 -42.62
CA LEU A 90 -15.73 2.69 -42.32
C LEU A 90 -17.03 2.22 -41.61
N ALA A 91 -17.02 1.08 -40.91
CA ALA A 91 -18.18 0.57 -40.17
C ALA A 91 -18.11 0.84 -38.65
N TRP A 92 -17.46 1.93 -38.24
CA TRP A 92 -17.30 2.31 -36.83
C TRP A 92 -17.87 3.69 -36.60
N LEU A 93 -19.21 3.80 -36.42
CA LEU A 93 -19.91 4.81 -35.61
C LEU A 93 -21.43 4.82 -35.92
N SER A 94 -22.19 3.90 -35.33
CA SER A 94 -23.57 4.18 -34.90
C SER A 94 -24.04 3.06 -33.97
N GLU A 95 -24.13 3.34 -32.67
CA GLU A 95 -24.86 2.52 -31.70
C GLU A 95 -26.17 3.26 -31.41
N GLY A 96 -27.30 2.61 -31.68
CA GLY A 96 -28.63 3.16 -31.42
C GLY A 96 -29.75 2.17 -31.74
N GLU A 97 -30.13 1.40 -30.71
CA GLU A 97 -31.40 0.65 -30.54
C GLU A 97 -31.86 -0.28 -31.70
N SER A 98 -31.73 -1.59 -31.47
CA SER A 98 -32.55 -2.60 -32.15
C SER A 98 -33.03 -3.66 -31.15
N GLU A 99 -34.35 -3.83 -31.11
CA GLU A 99 -35.10 -4.95 -30.53
C GLU A 99 -34.60 -6.32 -31.06
N PRO A 100 -34.96 -7.46 -30.42
CA PRO A 100 -34.26 -8.70 -30.64
C PRO A 100 -34.68 -9.33 -31.98
N GLU A 101 -33.80 -9.24 -32.97
CA GLU A 101 -33.87 -10.09 -34.14
C GLU A 101 -33.09 -11.39 -33.88
N ASP A 102 -33.80 -12.51 -34.07
CA ASP A 102 -33.31 -13.88 -34.00
C ASP A 102 -32.02 -14.04 -34.83
N LYS A 103 -30.91 -14.30 -34.14
CA LYS A 103 -29.68 -14.77 -34.77
C LYS A 103 -29.74 -16.29 -34.92
N PRO A 104 -29.43 -16.84 -36.10
CA PRO A 104 -29.40 -18.28 -36.31
C PRO A 104 -28.35 -18.93 -35.39
N GLU A 105 -28.71 -20.11 -34.87
CA GLU A 105 -27.86 -20.93 -34.02
C GLU A 105 -26.47 -21.11 -34.66
N LYS A 106 -25.44 -20.55 -34.02
CA LYS A 106 -24.06 -20.94 -34.30
C LYS A 106 -23.91 -22.40 -33.89
N GLU A 107 -23.67 -23.24 -34.89
CA GLU A 107 -23.33 -24.66 -34.76
C GLU A 107 -22.31 -24.87 -33.64
N LYS A 108 -22.71 -25.64 -32.62
CA LYS A 108 -21.81 -26.09 -31.56
C LYS A 108 -20.79 -27.05 -32.18
N LYS A 109 -19.56 -26.56 -32.41
CA LYS A 109 -18.42 -27.44 -32.71
C LYS A 109 -18.36 -28.56 -31.65
N PRO A 110 -18.10 -29.81 -32.04
CA PRO A 110 -18.17 -30.96 -31.14
C PRO A 110 -17.23 -30.79 -29.95
N GLU A 111 -17.71 -31.10 -28.74
CA GLU A 111 -16.92 -31.00 -27.50
C GLU A 111 -15.76 -32.01 -27.55
N LYS A 112 -14.61 -31.57 -28.06
CA LYS A 112 -13.35 -32.32 -28.00
C LYS A 112 -13.01 -32.68 -26.55
N PRO A 113 -12.27 -33.78 -26.28
CA PRO A 113 -11.91 -34.16 -24.92
C PRO A 113 -11.17 -33.04 -24.18
N MET A 114 -11.44 -32.86 -22.89
CA MET A 114 -10.99 -31.74 -22.05
C MET A 114 -9.47 -31.49 -22.10
N ARG A 115 -8.66 -32.54 -22.29
CA ARG A 115 -7.19 -32.42 -22.43
C ARG A 115 -6.76 -31.78 -23.75
N GLN A 116 -7.45 -32.08 -24.86
CA GLN A 116 -7.15 -31.50 -26.17
C GLN A 116 -7.56 -30.02 -26.22
N GLN A 117 -8.69 -29.67 -25.60
CA GLN A 117 -9.11 -28.27 -25.49
C GLN A 117 -8.07 -27.41 -24.73
N ILE A 118 -7.45 -27.96 -23.68
CA ILE A 118 -6.40 -27.26 -22.94
C ILE A 118 -5.14 -27.09 -23.78
N MET A 119 -4.79 -28.07 -24.62
CA MET A 119 -3.62 -28.00 -25.50
C MET A 119 -3.83 -26.98 -26.62
N GLU A 120 -4.98 -27.04 -27.30
CA GLU A 120 -5.37 -26.08 -28.34
C GLU A 120 -5.41 -24.65 -27.77
N ALA A 121 -6.03 -24.45 -26.61
CA ALA A 121 -6.05 -23.15 -25.94
C ALA A 121 -4.65 -22.65 -25.57
N LYS A 122 -3.73 -23.54 -25.15
CA LYS A 122 -2.33 -23.14 -24.89
C LYS A 122 -1.62 -22.68 -26.15
N GLU A 123 -1.81 -23.37 -27.27
CA GLU A 123 -1.24 -22.99 -28.56
C GLU A 123 -1.81 -21.65 -29.06
N GLU A 124 -3.13 -21.45 -28.94
CA GLU A 124 -3.77 -20.18 -29.29
C GLU A 124 -3.27 -19.02 -28.42
N LEU A 125 -3.18 -19.23 -27.09
CA LEU A 125 -2.62 -18.23 -26.18
C LEU A 125 -1.16 -17.91 -26.49
N ALA A 126 -0.34 -18.91 -26.84
CA ALA A 126 1.05 -18.72 -27.21
C ALA A 126 1.20 -17.96 -28.54
N LYS A 127 0.39 -18.28 -29.55
CA LYS A 127 0.36 -17.55 -30.83
C LYS A 127 -0.01 -16.08 -30.63
N ILE A 128 -1.06 -15.82 -29.83
CA ILE A 128 -1.49 -14.46 -29.52
C ILE A 128 -0.39 -13.70 -28.75
N ALA A 129 0.24 -14.33 -27.75
CA ALA A 129 1.33 -13.73 -26.99
C ALA A 129 2.51 -13.34 -27.88
N LEU A 130 2.88 -14.19 -28.85
CA LEU A 130 3.96 -13.92 -29.78
C LEU A 130 3.63 -12.77 -30.74
N LEU A 131 2.44 -12.78 -31.34
CA LEU A 131 1.97 -11.70 -32.23
C LEU A 131 1.95 -10.34 -31.55
N LEU A 132 1.58 -10.32 -30.26
CA LEU A 132 1.44 -9.09 -29.50
C LEU A 132 2.79 -8.58 -28.96
N ASN A 133 3.77 -9.48 -28.77
CA ASN A 133 5.13 -9.12 -28.39
C ASN A 133 5.99 -8.67 -29.58
N GLU A 134 5.69 -9.15 -30.79
CA GLU A 134 6.37 -8.72 -32.02
C GLU A 134 5.91 -7.31 -32.45
N ASP A 135 4.61 -7.14 -32.71
CA ASP A 135 4.04 -5.87 -33.18
C ASP A 135 2.74 -5.52 -32.42
N PRO A 136 2.84 -4.84 -31.27
CA PRO A 136 1.66 -4.53 -30.46
C PRO A 136 0.72 -3.51 -31.11
N GLU A 137 1.26 -2.59 -31.92
CA GLU A 137 0.48 -1.49 -32.51
C GLU A 137 -0.47 -1.91 -33.63
N GLU A 138 -0.14 -2.95 -34.40
CA GLU A 138 -1.02 -3.49 -35.47
C GLU A 138 -2.06 -4.45 -34.90
N ASN A 139 -1.70 -5.20 -33.85
CA ASN A 139 -2.51 -6.29 -33.31
C ASN A 139 -3.42 -5.88 -32.13
N ALA A 140 -3.96 -4.67 -32.14
CA ALA A 140 -4.81 -4.15 -31.05
C ALA A 140 -6.08 -5.00 -30.80
N ALA A 141 -6.61 -5.69 -31.81
CA ALA A 141 -7.75 -6.59 -31.67
C ALA A 141 -7.43 -7.85 -30.86
N ALA A 142 -6.15 -8.25 -30.80
CA ALA A 142 -5.71 -9.46 -30.12
C ALA A 142 -6.03 -9.42 -28.62
N PHE A 143 -6.00 -8.24 -27.98
CA PHE A 143 -6.42 -8.08 -26.57
C PHE A 143 -7.86 -8.53 -26.32
N LYS A 144 -8.79 -8.27 -27.25
CA LYS A 144 -10.18 -8.70 -27.14
C LYS A 144 -10.32 -10.21 -27.31
N THR A 145 -9.58 -10.79 -28.25
CA THR A 145 -9.57 -12.26 -28.45
C THR A 145 -9.00 -12.99 -27.24
N LEU A 146 -7.95 -12.45 -26.64
CA LEU A 146 -7.33 -12.97 -25.43
C LEU A 146 -8.31 -12.91 -24.24
N ALA A 147 -9.06 -11.81 -24.11
CA ALA A 147 -10.12 -11.68 -23.10
C ALA A 147 -11.27 -12.68 -23.33
N ALA A 148 -11.65 -12.95 -24.58
CA ALA A 148 -12.68 -13.92 -24.91
C ALA A 148 -12.28 -15.36 -24.50
N ILE A 149 -11.01 -15.74 -24.68
CA ILE A 149 -10.48 -17.04 -24.22
C ILE A 149 -10.55 -17.16 -22.68
N GLY A 150 -10.30 -16.04 -21.97
CA GLY A 150 -10.45 -15.96 -20.51
C GLY A 150 -11.87 -16.20 -19.99
N GLN A 151 -12.89 -15.96 -20.82
CA GLN A 151 -14.30 -16.19 -20.45
C GLN A 151 -14.77 -17.64 -20.66
N SER A 152 -13.91 -18.53 -21.15
CA SER A 152 -14.23 -19.96 -21.39
C SER A 152 -14.74 -20.69 -20.14
N LYS A 153 -15.57 -21.74 -20.31
CA LYS A 153 -16.19 -22.45 -19.16
C LYS A 153 -15.17 -23.20 -18.28
N THR A 154 -14.01 -23.55 -18.83
CA THR A 154 -13.01 -24.41 -18.18
C THR A 154 -12.10 -23.62 -17.24
N THR A 155 -12.10 -23.96 -15.95
CA THR A 155 -11.32 -23.27 -14.91
C THR A 155 -9.81 -23.26 -15.17
N THR A 156 -9.25 -24.31 -15.75
CA THR A 156 -7.81 -24.38 -16.09
C THR A 156 -7.44 -23.43 -17.23
N ILE A 157 -8.29 -23.32 -18.25
CA ILE A 157 -8.10 -22.37 -19.36
C ILE A 157 -8.17 -20.94 -18.84
N LYS A 158 -9.11 -20.63 -17.94
CA LYS A 158 -9.16 -19.31 -17.28
C LYS A 158 -7.86 -18.98 -16.53
N LYS A 159 -7.34 -19.92 -15.73
CA LYS A 159 -6.08 -19.71 -15.00
C LYS A 159 -4.91 -19.43 -15.95
N LEU A 160 -4.82 -20.18 -17.04
CA LEU A 160 -3.79 -20.00 -18.06
C LEU A 160 -3.94 -18.65 -18.77
N ALA A 161 -5.15 -18.29 -19.21
CA ALA A 161 -5.43 -17.03 -19.87
C ALA A 161 -5.09 -15.81 -18.97
N LEU A 162 -5.43 -15.86 -17.68
CA LEU A 162 -5.09 -14.80 -16.73
C LEU A 162 -3.57 -14.65 -16.54
N ALA A 163 -2.83 -15.76 -16.50
CA ALA A 163 -1.39 -15.76 -16.36
C ALA A 163 -0.68 -15.28 -17.63
N THR A 164 -1.18 -15.64 -18.82
CA THR A 164 -0.65 -15.12 -20.09
C THR A 164 -0.94 -13.63 -20.27
N GLN A 165 -2.14 -13.17 -19.90
CA GLN A 165 -2.50 -11.75 -19.90
C GLN A 165 -1.57 -10.94 -19.00
N LEU A 166 -1.27 -11.44 -17.79
CA LEU A 166 -0.32 -10.82 -16.88
C LEU A 166 1.06 -10.63 -17.53
N ALA A 167 1.63 -11.68 -18.13
CA ALA A 167 2.95 -11.63 -18.75
C ALA A 167 2.99 -10.61 -19.90
N ILE A 168 1.99 -10.66 -20.77
CA ILE A 168 1.80 -9.73 -21.87
C ILE A 168 1.74 -8.28 -21.37
N TYR A 169 0.91 -7.98 -20.36
CA TYR A 169 0.80 -6.61 -19.85
C TYR A 169 2.10 -6.14 -19.22
N LYS A 170 2.85 -7.01 -18.53
CA LYS A 170 4.13 -6.64 -17.94
C LYS A 170 5.15 -6.19 -18.98
N ASP A 171 5.18 -6.84 -20.15
CA ASP A 171 6.15 -6.55 -21.20
C ASP A 171 5.74 -5.35 -22.06
N ILE A 172 4.44 -5.13 -22.23
CA ILE A 172 3.88 -4.12 -23.15
C ILE A 172 3.65 -2.75 -22.49
N ILE A 173 3.41 -2.70 -21.18
CA ILE A 173 3.03 -1.44 -20.53
C ILE A 173 4.16 -0.41 -20.65
N PRO A 174 3.87 0.81 -21.17
CA PRO A 174 4.85 1.87 -21.23
C PRO A 174 5.22 2.42 -19.85
N GLY A 175 6.38 3.07 -19.77
CA GLY A 175 6.86 3.76 -18.57
C GLY A 175 6.09 5.03 -18.19
N TYR A 176 5.04 5.41 -18.93
CA TYR A 176 4.26 6.63 -18.71
C TYR A 176 2.76 6.32 -18.55
N ARG A 177 2.03 7.26 -17.93
CA ARG A 177 0.58 7.15 -17.75
C ARG A 177 -0.16 7.62 -18.99
N ILE A 178 -1.03 6.77 -19.52
CA ILE A 178 -1.83 7.08 -20.71
C ILE A 178 -3.05 7.90 -20.27
N ARG A 179 -3.21 9.10 -20.81
CA ARG A 179 -4.39 9.93 -20.52
C ARG A 179 -5.59 9.40 -21.32
N PRO A 180 -6.78 9.22 -20.72
CA PRO A 180 -7.98 8.97 -21.51
C PRO A 180 -8.24 10.18 -22.43
N LEU A 181 -8.53 9.91 -23.71
CA LEU A 181 -8.85 10.98 -24.67
C LEU A 181 -10.21 11.59 -24.32
N ASN A 182 -10.27 12.92 -24.28
CA ASN A 182 -11.53 13.66 -24.19
C ASN A 182 -12.18 13.76 -25.57
N GLU A 183 -13.50 14.00 -25.61
CA GLU A 183 -14.27 14.16 -26.86
C GLU A 183 -13.68 15.27 -27.77
N ASP A 184 -13.20 16.37 -27.17
CA ASP A 184 -12.55 17.48 -27.88
C ASP A 184 -11.23 17.07 -28.58
N ASP A 185 -10.48 16.12 -28.01
CA ASP A 185 -9.20 15.65 -28.55
C ASP A 185 -9.39 14.60 -29.66
N MET A 186 -10.56 13.95 -29.71
CA MET A 186 -10.94 12.98 -30.76
C MET A 186 -11.28 13.68 -32.08
N GLU A 187 -11.78 14.91 -32.03
CA GLU A 187 -12.11 15.70 -33.22
C GLU A 187 -10.88 16.34 -33.88
N THR A 188 -9.75 16.40 -33.17
CA THR A 188 -8.50 16.95 -33.71
C THR A 188 -7.92 16.06 -34.82
N LYS A 189 -7.66 16.67 -35.99
CA LYS A 189 -7.05 15.96 -37.13
C LYS A 189 -5.58 15.64 -36.85
N VAL A 190 -5.31 14.40 -36.46
CA VAL A 190 -3.96 13.86 -36.29
C VAL A 190 -3.46 13.11 -37.53
N SER A 191 -2.13 13.01 -37.65
CA SER A 191 -1.46 12.20 -38.66
C SER A 191 -1.81 10.71 -38.50
N LYS A 192 -1.62 9.93 -39.58
CA LYS A 192 -1.95 8.49 -39.59
C LYS A 192 -1.23 7.71 -38.49
N GLU A 193 0.06 7.98 -38.28
CA GLU A 193 0.88 7.33 -37.25
C GLU A 193 0.36 7.63 -35.83
N VAL A 194 0.04 8.90 -35.54
CA VAL A 194 -0.49 9.28 -34.23
C VAL A 194 -1.90 8.71 -33.99
N ARG A 195 -2.71 8.58 -35.05
CA ARG A 195 -4.01 7.91 -34.95
C ARG A 195 -3.88 6.44 -34.61
N LYS A 196 -2.93 5.73 -35.25
CA LYS A 196 -2.66 4.31 -34.96
C LYS A 196 -2.19 4.12 -33.52
N LEU A 197 -1.25 4.95 -33.06
CA LEU A 197 -0.78 4.93 -31.67
C LEU A 197 -1.92 5.20 -30.68
N ARG A 198 -2.79 6.19 -30.94
CA ARG A 198 -3.95 6.48 -30.10
C ARG A 198 -4.93 5.31 -30.04
N ALA A 199 -5.23 4.68 -31.18
CA ALA A 199 -6.11 3.52 -31.24
C ALA A 199 -5.55 2.34 -30.43
N TYR A 200 -4.24 2.12 -30.54
CA TYR A 200 -3.52 1.12 -29.77
C TYR A 200 -3.54 1.42 -28.26
N GLU A 201 -3.20 2.65 -27.84
CA GLU A 201 -3.21 3.06 -26.43
C GLU A 201 -4.63 2.93 -25.82
N GLN A 202 -5.67 3.31 -26.57
CA GLN A 202 -7.06 3.13 -26.13
C GLN A 202 -7.44 1.64 -26.01
N ALA A 203 -7.02 0.79 -26.96
CA ALA A 203 -7.26 -0.64 -26.90
C ALA A 203 -6.52 -1.30 -25.72
N LEU A 204 -5.28 -0.90 -25.46
CA LEU A 204 -4.47 -1.36 -24.34
C LEU A 204 -5.11 -0.98 -23.00
N VAL A 205 -5.47 0.30 -22.82
CA VAL A 205 -6.11 0.79 -21.58
C VAL A 205 -7.49 0.15 -21.39
N GLY A 206 -8.29 0.03 -22.45
CA GLY A 206 -9.61 -0.61 -22.40
C GLY A 206 -9.52 -2.10 -22.08
N GLY A 207 -8.59 -2.83 -22.71
CA GLY A 207 -8.32 -4.23 -22.42
C GLY A 207 -7.82 -4.44 -21.00
N TYR A 208 -6.88 -3.61 -20.55
CA TYR A 208 -6.35 -3.67 -19.19
C TYR A 208 -7.41 -3.36 -18.13
N GLN A 209 -8.28 -2.38 -18.38
CA GLN A 209 -9.40 -2.07 -17.48
C GLN A 209 -10.39 -3.26 -17.39
N ALA A 210 -10.69 -3.91 -18.52
CA ALA A 210 -11.54 -5.10 -18.53
C ALA A 210 -10.90 -6.26 -17.76
N TYR A 211 -9.59 -6.46 -17.94
CA TYR A 211 -8.81 -7.45 -17.21
C TYR A 211 -8.83 -7.22 -15.70
N ILE A 212 -8.57 -5.99 -15.23
CA ILE A 212 -8.64 -5.68 -13.78
C ILE A 212 -10.05 -5.90 -13.23
N LYS A 213 -11.10 -5.52 -13.97
CA LYS A 213 -12.49 -5.77 -13.56
C LYS A 213 -12.78 -7.27 -13.45
N GLU A 214 -12.23 -8.08 -14.35
CA GLU A 214 -12.35 -9.54 -14.28
C GLU A 214 -11.58 -10.10 -13.07
N LEU A 215 -10.35 -9.66 -12.85
CA LEU A 215 -9.57 -10.01 -11.66
C LEU A 215 -10.31 -9.66 -10.36
N ALA A 216 -10.93 -8.47 -10.30
CA ALA A 216 -11.71 -8.04 -9.14
C ALA A 216 -12.92 -8.96 -8.89
N LYS A 217 -13.66 -9.32 -9.94
CA LYS A 217 -14.80 -10.26 -9.84
C LYS A 217 -14.36 -11.65 -9.39
N LEU A 218 -13.24 -12.16 -9.92
CA LEU A 218 -12.70 -13.47 -9.55
C LEU A 218 -12.14 -13.48 -8.12
N ALA A 219 -11.52 -12.38 -7.68
CA ALA A 219 -11.05 -12.23 -6.32
C ALA A 219 -12.23 -12.18 -5.32
N GLN A 220 -13.32 -11.49 -5.65
CA GLN A 220 -14.52 -11.42 -4.79
C GLN A 220 -15.31 -12.73 -4.75
N SER A 221 -15.43 -13.44 -5.87
CA SER A 221 -16.16 -14.71 -5.94
C SER A 221 -15.40 -15.90 -5.33
N GLY A 222 -14.07 -15.81 -5.23
CA GLY A 222 -13.26 -16.81 -4.56
C GLY A 222 -13.39 -16.74 -3.04
N LYS A 223 -14.22 -17.62 -2.45
CA LYS A 223 -14.04 -18.03 -1.04
C LYS A 223 -12.64 -18.65 -0.93
N GLY A 224 -11.83 -18.15 0.00
CA GLY A 224 -10.47 -18.65 0.23
C GLY A 224 -10.46 -20.16 0.39
N GLY A 225 -9.54 -20.84 -0.30
CA GLY A 225 -9.45 -22.30 -0.29
C GLY A 225 -8.76 -22.87 -1.52
N TRP A 226 -8.41 -24.15 -1.41
CA TRP A 226 -7.93 -24.96 -2.53
C TRP A 226 -9.10 -25.33 -3.44
N SER A 227 -8.87 -25.34 -4.75
CA SER A 227 -9.87 -25.82 -5.71
C SER A 227 -10.11 -27.32 -5.52
N ARG A 228 -11.28 -27.84 -5.95
CA ARG A 228 -11.62 -29.28 -5.94
C ARG A 228 -10.58 -30.14 -6.68
N ASP A 229 -9.77 -29.52 -7.53
CA ASP A 229 -8.69 -30.14 -8.31
C ASP A 229 -7.31 -30.11 -7.64
N GLY A 230 -7.20 -29.75 -6.36
CA GLY A 230 -5.92 -29.75 -5.64
C GLY A 230 -4.91 -28.73 -6.17
N GLY A 231 -5.37 -27.58 -6.66
CA GLY A 231 -4.52 -26.44 -7.06
C GLY A 231 -5.06 -25.10 -6.54
N PRO A 232 -4.29 -24.00 -6.70
CA PRO A 232 -4.72 -22.67 -6.26
C PRO A 232 -6.06 -22.30 -6.90
N SER A 233 -6.97 -21.73 -6.11
CA SER A 233 -8.28 -21.30 -6.61
C SER A 233 -8.13 -20.22 -7.68
N LEU A 234 -9.16 -20.05 -8.52
CA LEU A 234 -9.20 -18.94 -9.48
C LEU A 234 -9.00 -17.57 -8.81
N GLY A 235 -9.55 -17.41 -7.61
CA GLY A 235 -9.35 -16.21 -6.78
C GLY A 235 -7.89 -16.03 -6.35
N SER A 236 -7.22 -17.09 -5.89
CA SER A 236 -5.81 -17.04 -5.50
C SER A 236 -4.89 -16.67 -6.68
N VAL A 237 -5.14 -17.23 -7.86
CA VAL A 237 -4.40 -16.86 -9.09
C VAL A 237 -4.67 -15.40 -9.45
N ALA A 238 -5.92 -14.93 -9.39
CA ALA A 238 -6.24 -13.54 -9.69
C ALA A 238 -5.57 -12.54 -8.72
N ILE A 239 -5.52 -12.87 -7.42
CA ILE A 239 -4.82 -12.08 -6.41
C ILE A 239 -3.32 -12.08 -6.69
N ALA A 240 -2.72 -13.23 -7.01
CA ALA A 240 -1.31 -13.32 -7.36
C ALA A 240 -0.98 -12.47 -8.59
N CYS A 241 -1.82 -12.48 -9.63
CA CYS A 241 -1.65 -11.62 -10.80
C CYS A 241 -1.72 -10.13 -10.43
N ALA A 242 -2.68 -9.73 -9.58
CA ALA A 242 -2.79 -8.35 -9.11
C ALA A 242 -1.56 -7.92 -8.27
N CYS A 243 -1.07 -8.80 -7.40
CA CYS A 243 0.16 -8.61 -6.62
C CYS A 243 1.36 -8.36 -7.54
N THR A 244 1.58 -9.23 -8.52
CA THR A 244 2.70 -9.12 -9.45
C THR A 244 2.63 -7.86 -10.31
N LEU A 245 1.44 -7.44 -10.76
CA LEU A 245 1.26 -6.20 -11.52
C LEU A 245 1.64 -4.97 -10.69
N LEU A 246 1.21 -4.94 -9.43
CA LEU A 246 1.48 -3.81 -8.54
C LEU A 246 2.97 -3.67 -8.23
N THR A 247 3.70 -4.77 -8.07
CA THR A 247 5.15 -4.74 -7.86
C THR A 247 5.90 -4.35 -9.14
N SER A 248 5.50 -4.85 -10.31
CA SER A 248 6.24 -4.56 -11.55
C SER A 248 5.94 -3.19 -12.14
N VAL A 249 4.70 -2.70 -12.02
CA VAL A 249 4.22 -1.50 -12.71
C VAL A 249 3.29 -0.67 -11.79
N PRO A 250 3.82 -0.06 -10.72
CA PRO A 250 3.02 0.75 -9.79
C PRO A 250 2.58 2.10 -10.37
N HIS A 251 3.28 2.61 -11.38
CA HIS A 251 3.06 3.93 -11.98
C HIS A 251 1.88 3.98 -12.96
N PHE A 252 1.45 2.84 -13.50
CA PHE A 252 0.48 2.78 -14.58
C PHE A 252 -0.97 3.07 -14.14
N ASN A 253 -1.84 3.31 -15.14
CA ASN A 253 -3.25 3.64 -14.94
C ASN A 253 -4.00 2.55 -14.14
N PHE A 254 -5.08 2.93 -13.44
CA PHE A 254 -5.92 2.04 -12.62
C PHE A 254 -5.25 1.35 -11.42
N ARG A 255 -4.11 1.85 -10.93
CA ARG A 255 -3.50 1.41 -9.66
C ARG A 255 -4.48 1.33 -8.48
N GLY A 256 -5.42 2.29 -8.40
CA GLY A 256 -6.42 2.33 -7.34
C GLY A 256 -7.37 1.13 -7.37
N GLU A 257 -7.67 0.56 -8.55
CA GLU A 257 -8.49 -0.65 -8.65
C GLU A 257 -7.70 -1.90 -8.24
N LEU A 258 -6.41 -2.00 -8.61
CA LEU A 258 -5.52 -3.07 -8.13
C LEU A 258 -5.41 -3.05 -6.60
N LEU A 259 -5.18 -1.87 -6.02
CA LEU A 259 -5.13 -1.68 -4.58
C LEU A 259 -6.45 -2.05 -3.90
N LYS A 260 -7.62 -1.73 -4.49
CA LYS A 260 -8.93 -2.16 -3.95
C LYS A 260 -9.07 -3.68 -3.89
N ILE A 261 -8.53 -4.42 -4.87
CA ILE A 261 -8.56 -5.90 -4.85
C ILE A 261 -7.77 -6.43 -3.65
N LEU A 262 -6.55 -5.95 -3.47
CA LEU A 262 -5.65 -6.34 -2.37
C LEU A 262 -6.25 -5.96 -1.01
N VAL A 263 -6.68 -4.71 -0.85
CA VAL A 263 -7.31 -4.20 0.38
C VAL A 263 -8.61 -4.94 0.69
N GLY A 264 -9.38 -5.34 -0.33
CA GLY A 264 -10.55 -6.19 -0.18
C GLY A 264 -10.22 -7.53 0.47
N LYS A 265 -9.08 -8.15 0.09
CA LYS A 265 -8.59 -9.38 0.70
C LYS A 265 -7.98 -9.16 2.08
N LEU A 266 -7.27 -8.07 2.31
CA LEU A 266 -6.76 -7.71 3.64
C LEU A 266 -7.87 -7.38 4.64
N SER A 267 -9.11 -7.18 4.17
CA SER A 267 -10.28 -6.99 5.04
C SER A 267 -10.83 -8.28 5.66
N THR A 268 -10.33 -9.46 5.25
CA THR A 268 -10.75 -10.74 5.83
C THR A 268 -10.00 -11.03 7.13
N ARG A 269 -10.72 -11.50 8.15
CA ARG A 269 -10.12 -11.87 9.45
C ARG A 269 -9.23 -13.13 9.41
N LYS A 270 -9.42 -14.00 8.42
CA LYS A 270 -8.62 -15.23 8.29
C LYS A 270 -7.32 -14.93 7.54
N ILE A 271 -6.21 -15.37 8.12
CA ILE A 271 -4.88 -15.28 7.52
C ILE A 271 -4.76 -16.46 6.54
N ASP A 272 -5.04 -16.18 5.27
CA ASP A 272 -4.81 -17.13 4.17
C ASP A 272 -3.41 -16.91 3.57
N ALA A 273 -2.89 -17.88 2.81
CA ALA A 273 -1.63 -17.69 2.07
C ALA A 273 -1.69 -16.49 1.10
N ASP A 274 -2.87 -16.21 0.54
CA ASP A 274 -3.11 -15.04 -0.30
C ASP A 274 -3.06 -13.73 0.50
N PHE A 275 -3.51 -13.73 1.76
CA PHE A 275 -3.44 -12.57 2.65
C PHE A 275 -1.97 -12.19 2.92
N VAL A 276 -1.11 -13.18 3.18
CA VAL A 276 0.32 -12.96 3.41
C VAL A 276 0.98 -12.36 2.16
N LYS A 277 0.68 -12.88 0.97
CA LYS A 277 1.18 -12.32 -0.29
C LYS A 277 0.73 -10.88 -0.51
N CYS A 278 -0.55 -10.57 -0.30
CA CYS A 278 -1.07 -9.20 -0.39
C CYS A 278 -0.31 -8.26 0.55
N ARG A 279 -0.10 -8.70 1.80
CA ARG A 279 0.65 -7.93 2.80
C ARG A 279 2.08 -7.67 2.34
N GLU A 280 2.81 -8.70 1.95
CA GLU A 280 4.19 -8.58 1.46
C GLU A 280 4.28 -7.63 0.26
N THR A 281 3.31 -7.67 -0.67
CA THR A 281 3.31 -6.76 -1.83
C THR A 281 3.06 -5.30 -1.47
N ILE A 282 2.27 -5.01 -0.44
CA ILE A 282 2.10 -3.65 0.07
C ILE A 282 3.37 -3.21 0.80
N GLU A 283 4.00 -4.09 1.58
CA GLU A 283 5.28 -3.80 2.23
C GLU A 283 6.39 -3.53 1.20
N THR A 284 6.47 -4.29 0.10
CA THR A 284 7.42 -4.03 -0.98
C THR A 284 7.10 -2.73 -1.71
N LEU A 285 5.82 -2.45 -1.98
CA LEU A 285 5.39 -1.19 -2.61
C LEU A 285 5.83 0.02 -1.78
N PHE A 286 5.64 -0.02 -0.46
CA PHE A 286 6.04 1.07 0.43
C PHE A 286 7.57 1.25 0.54
N ARG A 287 8.36 0.20 0.29
CA ARG A 287 9.84 0.27 0.26
C ARG A 287 10.38 0.73 -1.09
N GLU A 288 9.74 0.36 -2.19
CA GLU A 288 10.22 0.69 -3.54
C GLU A 288 9.73 2.07 -4.01
N ASP A 289 8.70 2.64 -3.38
CA ASP A 289 8.11 3.92 -3.77
C ASP A 289 9.03 5.12 -3.50
N GLU A 290 9.42 5.82 -4.56
CA GLU A 290 10.21 7.06 -4.52
C GLU A 290 9.33 8.32 -4.66
N ASP A 291 8.17 8.21 -5.31
CA ASP A 291 7.32 9.36 -5.63
C ASP A 291 6.28 9.63 -4.55
N GLY A 292 5.93 8.64 -3.74
CA GLY A 292 4.93 8.75 -2.68
C GLY A 292 3.48 8.70 -3.17
N THR A 293 3.24 8.80 -4.49
CA THR A 293 1.90 8.77 -5.06
C THR A 293 1.21 7.40 -4.90
N PRO A 294 1.87 6.24 -5.11
CA PRO A 294 1.30 4.93 -4.79
C PRO A 294 1.09 4.74 -3.29
N SER A 295 2.00 5.22 -2.45
CA SER A 295 1.89 5.11 -0.98
C SER A 295 0.68 5.87 -0.42
N LEU A 296 0.40 7.08 -0.93
CA LEU A 296 -0.75 7.87 -0.52
C LEU A 296 -2.07 7.16 -0.87
N ASP A 297 -2.20 6.66 -2.10
CA ASP A 297 -3.42 5.96 -2.55
C ASP A 297 -3.64 4.66 -1.77
N ALA A 298 -2.58 3.88 -1.54
CA ALA A 298 -2.64 2.66 -0.74
C ALA A 298 -3.04 2.96 0.71
N THR A 299 -2.43 3.98 1.33
CA THR A 299 -2.76 4.40 2.69
C THR A 299 -4.21 4.91 2.78
N ALA A 300 -4.66 5.72 1.83
CA ALA A 300 -6.04 6.21 1.77
C ALA A 300 -7.06 5.07 1.68
N LEU A 301 -6.78 4.04 0.87
CA LEU A 301 -7.65 2.87 0.74
C LEU A 301 -7.63 1.99 1.99
N LEU A 302 -6.45 1.75 2.59
CA LEU A 302 -6.31 1.01 3.85
C LEU A 302 -7.06 1.70 5.00
N THR A 303 -6.87 3.01 5.17
CA THR A 303 -7.56 3.77 6.22
C THR A 303 -9.08 3.78 6.03
N LYS A 304 -9.57 3.85 4.78
CA LYS A 304 -11.01 3.73 4.47
C LYS A 304 -11.55 2.33 4.80
N MET A 305 -10.79 1.29 4.48
CA MET A 305 -11.15 -0.09 4.80
C MET A 305 -11.22 -0.33 6.31
N MET A 306 -10.22 0.12 7.07
CA MET A 306 -10.19 0.00 8.53
C MET A 306 -11.40 0.71 9.17
N LYS A 307 -11.73 1.92 8.69
CA LYS A 307 -12.92 2.66 9.12
C LYS A 307 -14.22 1.91 8.81
N ALA A 308 -14.36 1.38 7.60
CA ALA A 308 -15.56 0.65 7.18
C ALA A 308 -15.78 -0.67 7.96
N ARG A 309 -14.70 -1.27 8.47
CA ARG A 309 -14.74 -2.49 9.30
C ARG A 309 -14.81 -2.23 10.80
N GLY A 310 -14.92 -0.97 11.23
CA GLY A 310 -14.91 -0.62 12.65
C GLY A 310 -13.62 -1.05 13.36
N TYR A 311 -12.48 -1.01 12.67
CA TYR A 311 -11.15 -1.38 13.20
C TYR A 311 -11.00 -2.83 13.69
N ARG A 312 -11.89 -3.72 13.26
CA ARG A 312 -11.77 -5.18 13.46
C ARG A 312 -10.86 -5.81 12.40
N VAL A 313 -9.58 -5.45 12.42
CA VAL A 313 -8.56 -5.87 11.43
C VAL A 313 -7.40 -6.54 12.16
N ASP A 314 -6.68 -7.44 11.48
CA ASP A 314 -5.47 -8.06 12.01
C ASP A 314 -4.32 -7.05 12.17
N GLU A 315 -3.53 -7.21 13.23
CA GLU A 315 -2.38 -6.38 13.59
C GLU A 315 -1.40 -6.21 12.42
N SER A 316 -1.20 -7.26 11.63
CA SER A 316 -0.26 -7.27 10.50
C SER A 316 -0.58 -6.25 9.41
N VAL A 317 -1.86 -5.89 9.22
CA VAL A 317 -2.26 -4.88 8.24
C VAL A 317 -1.82 -3.49 8.71
N LEU A 318 -1.95 -3.19 9.99
CA LEU A 318 -1.51 -1.91 10.55
C LEU A 318 0.02 -1.79 10.49
N ASN A 319 0.73 -2.89 10.71
CA ASN A 319 2.19 -2.97 10.63
C ASN A 319 2.76 -2.69 9.24
N THR A 320 1.95 -2.77 8.18
CA THR A 320 2.38 -2.32 6.85
C THR A 320 2.76 -0.84 6.86
N PHE A 321 2.13 -0.02 7.72
CA PHE A 321 2.46 1.40 7.85
C PHE A 321 3.85 1.64 8.43
N LEU A 322 4.48 0.68 9.13
CA LEU A 322 5.87 0.83 9.61
C LEU A 322 6.90 0.77 8.48
N HIS A 323 6.52 0.24 7.32
CA HIS A 323 7.38 0.10 6.15
C HIS A 323 7.32 1.28 5.19
N LEU A 324 6.50 2.28 5.51
CA LEU A 324 6.45 3.53 4.76
C LEU A 324 7.81 4.23 4.90
N ARG A 325 8.44 4.57 3.76
CA ARG A 325 9.69 5.37 3.70
C ARG A 325 9.47 6.84 4.04
N LEU A 326 8.72 7.10 5.09
CA LEU A 326 8.45 8.46 5.56
C LEU A 326 9.70 8.97 6.26
N LEU A 327 10.43 9.85 5.56
CA LEU A 327 11.45 10.82 6.01
C LEU A 327 12.63 10.33 6.88
N THR A 328 12.57 9.11 7.42
CA THR A 328 13.63 8.51 8.24
C THR A 328 14.90 8.25 7.44
N GLU A 329 14.79 8.15 6.11
CA GLU A 329 15.94 8.06 5.20
C GLU A 329 16.40 9.42 4.61
N PHE A 330 15.59 10.47 4.73
CA PHE A 330 15.87 11.80 4.15
C PHE A 330 16.16 12.89 5.20
N SER A 331 16.48 12.50 6.44
CA SER A 331 17.34 13.32 7.32
C SER A 331 18.80 13.28 6.86
N TRP A 332 19.05 13.30 5.55
CA TRP A 332 20.18 14.07 5.10
C TRP A 332 19.84 15.49 5.47
N LYS A 333 20.70 16.09 6.28
CA LYS A 333 20.80 17.53 6.41
C LYS A 333 20.98 18.08 4.99
N ALA A 334 19.87 18.31 4.30
CA ALA A 334 19.78 19.08 3.09
C ALA A 334 20.02 20.52 3.53
N SER A 335 21.29 20.81 3.86
CA SER A 335 21.82 22.12 3.56
C SER A 335 21.52 22.32 2.09
N THR A 336 20.74 23.35 1.80
CA THR A 336 20.44 23.88 0.47
C THR A 336 21.68 24.15 -0.39
N ASN A 337 22.90 23.93 0.14
CA ASN A 337 24.18 24.14 -0.53
C ASN A 337 25.04 22.89 -0.77
N HIS A 338 24.65 21.68 -0.36
CA HIS A 338 25.50 20.51 -0.61
C HIS A 338 24.71 19.26 -0.97
N ILE A 339 24.62 18.99 -2.27
CA ILE A 339 24.35 17.64 -2.77
C ILE A 339 25.68 16.90 -2.65
N ASP A 340 25.78 15.96 -1.70
CA ASP A 340 26.82 14.93 -1.72
C ASP A 340 26.60 14.07 -2.95
N ARG A 341 27.07 14.58 -4.09
CA ARG A 341 27.24 13.82 -5.30
C ARG A 341 28.24 12.73 -4.93
N PRO A 342 27.90 11.43 -4.98
CA PRO A 342 28.89 10.39 -4.79
C PRO A 342 30.01 10.69 -5.78
N SER A 343 31.18 10.94 -5.22
CA SER A 343 32.36 11.40 -5.92
C SER A 343 32.59 10.51 -7.13
N LYS A 344 32.31 11.03 -8.32
CA LYS A 344 32.91 10.53 -9.57
C LYS A 344 34.37 10.96 -9.61
N ALA A 345 35.12 10.61 -8.57
CA ALA A 345 36.56 10.71 -8.52
C ALA A 345 37.09 9.40 -7.95
N GLU A 346 37.01 8.36 -8.77
CA GLU A 346 38.07 7.38 -8.96
C GLU A 346 37.64 6.43 -10.08
N GLY A 347 38.11 6.72 -11.30
CA GLY A 347 37.86 5.90 -12.48
C GLY A 347 37.42 6.68 -13.71
N GLY A 348 38.39 7.16 -14.51
CA GLY A 348 38.19 7.29 -15.95
C GLY A 348 38.34 8.66 -16.59
N PHE A 349 39.49 9.33 -16.42
CA PHE A 349 39.93 10.34 -17.40
C PHE A 349 40.16 9.71 -18.80
N ASP A 350 40.36 8.38 -18.86
CA ASP A 350 40.50 7.59 -20.09
C ASP A 350 39.18 7.11 -20.72
N ALA A 351 38.09 6.97 -19.95
CA ALA A 351 36.78 6.58 -20.49
C ALA A 351 36.18 7.68 -21.40
N SER A 352 36.44 8.94 -21.08
CA SER A 352 36.03 10.10 -21.90
C SER A 352 36.78 10.18 -23.24
N LYS A 353 38.02 9.68 -23.31
CA LYS A 353 38.79 9.60 -24.55
C LYS A 353 38.36 8.41 -25.43
N GLN A 354 38.04 7.26 -24.84
CA GLN A 354 37.52 6.10 -25.59
C GLN A 354 36.10 6.33 -26.14
N LEU A 355 35.23 7.07 -25.44
CA LEU A 355 33.91 7.47 -25.98
C LEU A 355 33.98 8.46 -27.15
N LYS A 356 35.07 9.24 -27.28
CA LYS A 356 35.26 10.15 -28.42
C LYS A 356 35.56 9.40 -29.72
N ALA A 357 36.18 8.22 -29.62
CA ALA A 357 36.55 7.39 -30.77
C ALA A 357 35.36 6.69 -31.46
N LYS A 358 34.25 6.43 -30.74
CA LYS A 358 33.02 5.80 -31.27
C LYS A 358 31.92 6.80 -31.70
N ARG A 359 32.24 8.09 -31.85
CA ARG A 359 31.24 9.08 -32.27
C ARG A 359 30.92 8.93 -33.75
N VAL A 360 29.73 8.42 -34.06
CA VAL A 360 29.17 8.39 -35.41
C VAL A 360 29.16 9.81 -36.00
N PHE A 361 29.60 9.97 -37.25
CA PHE A 361 29.61 11.27 -37.92
C PHE A 361 28.16 11.79 -38.08
N ARG A 362 27.86 12.89 -37.38
CA ARG A 362 26.57 13.60 -37.47
C ARG A 362 26.72 14.89 -38.27
N THR A 363 25.71 15.21 -39.07
CA THR A 363 25.63 16.45 -39.87
C THR A 363 25.54 17.70 -38.98
N LYS A 364 25.86 18.89 -39.51
CA LYS A 364 25.82 20.16 -38.75
C LYS A 364 24.42 20.44 -38.16
N LYS A 365 23.34 20.10 -38.89
CA LYS A 365 21.94 20.25 -38.43
C LYS A 365 21.61 19.31 -37.27
N GLN A 366 21.95 18.02 -37.39
CA GLN A 366 21.76 17.04 -36.31
C GLN A 366 22.55 17.40 -35.05
N ARG A 367 23.74 18.00 -35.18
CA ARG A 367 24.52 18.47 -34.02
C ARG A 367 23.85 19.64 -33.29
N LYS A 368 23.15 20.54 -33.99
CA LYS A 368 22.37 21.61 -33.36
C LYS A 368 21.18 21.03 -32.59
N ILE A 369 20.39 20.17 -33.23
CA ILE A 369 19.23 19.50 -32.62
C ILE A 369 19.64 18.73 -31.36
N VAL A 370 20.73 17.93 -31.41
CA VAL A 370 21.20 17.19 -30.22
C VAL A 370 21.71 18.11 -29.11
N LYS A 371 22.25 19.28 -29.44
CA LYS A 371 22.65 20.27 -28.41
C LYS A 371 21.43 20.90 -27.76
N GLU A 372 20.43 21.28 -28.55
CA GLU A 372 19.16 21.81 -28.08
C GLU A 372 18.44 20.76 -27.22
N GLN A 373 18.31 19.52 -27.69
CA GLN A 373 17.76 18.40 -26.92
C GLN A 373 18.49 18.19 -25.59
N LYS A 374 19.81 18.34 -25.53
CA LYS A 374 20.57 18.22 -24.27
C LYS A 374 20.39 19.40 -23.33
N ILE A 375 20.09 20.59 -23.85
CA ILE A 375 19.77 21.74 -23.01
C ILE A 375 18.37 21.53 -22.44
N ILE A 376 17.41 21.17 -23.30
CA ILE A 376 16.05 20.82 -22.90
C ILE A 376 16.06 19.68 -21.87
N GLU A 377 16.80 18.60 -22.09
CA GLU A 377 16.90 17.48 -21.14
C GLU A 377 17.45 17.92 -19.78
N LYS A 378 18.41 18.84 -19.75
CA LYS A 378 18.92 19.39 -18.48
C LYS A 378 17.91 20.29 -17.79
N GLU A 379 17.21 21.12 -18.54
CA GLU A 379 16.15 21.99 -18.02
C GLU A 379 14.98 21.17 -17.50
N MET A 380 14.57 20.12 -18.21
CA MET A 380 13.57 19.13 -17.79
C MET A 380 13.98 18.46 -16.49
N VAL A 381 15.22 17.95 -16.40
CA VAL A 381 15.72 17.31 -15.17
C VAL A 381 15.76 18.28 -13.97
N GLN A 382 16.09 19.55 -14.19
CA GLN A 382 16.08 20.57 -13.13
C GLN A 382 14.66 20.90 -12.68
N ALA A 383 13.74 21.07 -13.63
CA ALA A 383 12.33 21.33 -13.34
C ALA A 383 11.69 20.14 -12.60
N ASP A 384 11.89 18.92 -13.10
CA ASP A 384 11.40 17.67 -12.51
C ASP A 384 11.91 17.51 -11.08
N ALA A 385 13.21 17.79 -10.83
CA ALA A 385 13.76 17.72 -9.48
C ALA A 385 13.05 18.67 -8.51
N THR A 386 12.83 19.93 -8.89
CA THR A 386 12.19 20.92 -7.99
C THR A 386 10.73 20.59 -7.70
N VAL A 387 9.92 20.30 -8.74
CA VAL A 387 8.49 20.00 -8.60
C VAL A 387 8.30 18.73 -7.76
N SER A 388 9.15 17.73 -8.02
CA SER A 388 9.03 16.45 -7.35
C SER A 388 9.40 16.52 -5.86
N HIS A 389 10.23 17.47 -5.41
CA HIS A 389 10.46 17.68 -3.97
C HIS A 389 9.23 18.28 -3.27
N GLU A 390 8.64 19.35 -3.82
CA GLU A 390 7.48 20.01 -3.22
C GLU A 390 6.24 19.10 -3.20
N GLU A 391 5.99 18.37 -4.29
CA GLU A 391 4.88 17.42 -4.38
C GLU A 391 5.05 16.25 -3.41
N ARG A 392 6.28 15.73 -3.27
CA ARG A 392 6.58 14.67 -2.29
C ARG A 392 6.30 15.12 -0.87
N ASP A 393 6.75 16.30 -0.47
CA ASP A 393 6.51 16.83 0.87
C ASP A 393 5.02 16.98 1.15
N ARG A 394 4.25 17.47 0.17
CA ARG A 394 2.79 17.58 0.27
C ARG A 394 2.13 16.21 0.42
N MET A 395 2.49 15.24 -0.42
CA MET A 395 1.92 13.90 -0.37
C MET A 395 2.29 13.14 0.91
N GLN A 396 3.51 13.32 1.39
CA GLN A 396 3.96 12.74 2.66
C GLN A 396 3.21 13.36 3.84
N ALA A 397 3.01 14.68 3.86
CA ALA A 397 2.21 15.34 4.90
C ALA A 397 0.76 14.82 4.91
N GLU A 398 0.14 14.63 3.74
CA GLU A 398 -1.19 14.04 3.62
C GLU A 398 -1.22 12.56 4.07
N THR A 399 -0.19 11.79 3.71
CA THR A 399 -0.04 10.39 4.13
C THR A 399 0.11 10.29 5.65
N LEU A 400 0.99 11.09 6.26
CA LEU A 400 1.18 11.18 7.70
C LEU A 400 -0.10 11.56 8.43
N LYS A 401 -0.84 12.55 7.89
CA LYS A 401 -2.14 12.93 8.43
C LYS A 401 -3.12 11.76 8.45
N LEU A 402 -3.18 10.95 7.38
CA LEU A 402 -4.04 9.77 7.34
C LEU A 402 -3.61 8.71 8.36
N VAL A 403 -2.31 8.42 8.47
CA VAL A 403 -1.74 7.46 9.41
C VAL A 403 -2.03 7.87 10.86
N PHE A 404 -1.76 9.12 11.24
CA PHE A 404 -2.03 9.60 12.59
C PHE A 404 -3.52 9.65 12.91
N VAL A 405 -4.38 10.05 11.97
CA VAL A 405 -5.83 10.00 12.18
C VAL A 405 -6.31 8.56 12.42
N THR A 406 -5.72 7.56 11.76
CA THR A 406 -6.03 6.16 12.06
C THR A 406 -5.50 5.72 13.42
N TYR A 407 -4.26 6.06 13.78
CA TYR A 407 -3.70 5.73 15.09
C TYR A 407 -4.47 6.35 16.25
N PHE A 408 -4.76 7.65 16.19
CA PHE A 408 -5.56 8.32 17.22
C PHE A 408 -6.99 7.78 17.31
N ARG A 409 -7.58 7.37 16.18
CA ARG A 409 -8.90 6.73 16.23
C ARG A 409 -8.85 5.36 16.89
N ILE A 410 -7.83 4.55 16.61
CA ILE A 410 -7.65 3.25 17.28
C ILE A 410 -7.37 3.45 18.78
N LEU A 411 -6.55 4.44 19.14
CA LEU A 411 -6.26 4.80 20.53
C LEU A 411 -7.54 5.21 21.28
N LYS A 412 -8.45 5.95 20.62
CA LYS A 412 -9.75 6.33 21.18
C LYS A 412 -10.72 5.14 21.31
N ILE A 413 -10.69 4.19 20.37
CA ILE A 413 -11.53 2.98 20.41
C ILE A 413 -11.00 1.97 21.44
N ARG A 414 -9.70 2.03 21.75
CA ARG A 414 -9.02 1.15 22.72
C ARG A 414 -9.15 -0.33 22.35
N SER A 415 -8.89 -0.67 21.08
CA SER A 415 -8.89 -2.08 20.65
C SER A 415 -7.61 -2.80 21.15
N PRO A 416 -7.72 -3.88 21.95
CA PRO A 416 -6.56 -4.52 22.56
C PRO A 416 -5.65 -5.19 21.53
N GLN A 417 -6.21 -5.75 20.46
CA GLN A 417 -5.45 -6.47 19.42
C GLN A 417 -4.57 -5.54 18.57
N LEU A 418 -4.92 -4.24 18.48
CA LEU A 418 -4.22 -3.27 17.65
C LEU A 418 -3.36 -2.29 18.46
N MET A 419 -3.55 -2.23 19.77
CA MET A 419 -2.90 -1.23 20.63
C MET A 419 -1.37 -1.31 20.53
N GLY A 420 -0.81 -2.52 20.57
CA GLY A 420 0.65 -2.72 20.47
C GLY A 420 1.25 -2.12 19.20
N ALA A 421 0.65 -2.44 18.04
CA ALA A 421 1.09 -1.93 16.74
C ALA A 421 0.90 -0.41 16.60
N VAL A 422 -0.17 0.16 17.15
CA VAL A 422 -0.38 1.62 17.16
C VAL A 422 0.72 2.33 17.95
N LEU A 423 1.02 1.84 19.16
CA LEU A 423 2.04 2.43 20.03
C LEU A 423 3.43 2.31 19.41
N GLU A 424 3.75 1.18 18.78
CA GLU A 424 5.01 1.02 18.04
C GLU A 424 5.10 2.00 16.85
N GLY A 425 4.01 2.17 16.11
CA GLY A 425 3.91 3.15 15.02
C GLY A 425 4.08 4.59 15.50
N LEU A 426 3.42 4.97 16.60
CA LEU A 426 3.54 6.29 17.19
C LEU A 426 4.95 6.56 17.72
N ALA A 427 5.62 5.57 18.33
CA ALA A 427 7.02 5.72 18.75
C ALA A 427 7.97 5.89 17.56
N SER A 428 7.74 5.17 16.46
CA SER A 428 8.59 5.24 15.26
C SER A 428 8.44 6.59 14.54
N TYR A 429 7.21 7.10 14.45
CA TYR A 429 6.88 8.36 13.79
C TYR A 429 6.82 9.58 14.74
N ALA A 430 7.25 9.40 16.00
CA ALA A 430 7.20 10.41 17.05
C ALA A 430 7.81 11.77 16.63
N HIS A 431 8.94 11.73 15.93
CA HIS A 431 9.69 12.91 15.47
C HIS A 431 8.99 13.71 14.35
N LEU A 432 7.96 13.14 13.72
CA LEU A 432 7.20 13.76 12.62
C LEU A 432 5.86 14.36 13.07
N ILE A 433 5.51 14.21 14.35
CA ILE A 433 4.24 14.70 14.91
C ILE A 433 4.35 16.20 15.20
N ASN A 434 3.30 16.95 14.86
CA ASN A 434 3.22 18.38 15.18
C ASN A 434 3.12 18.59 16.71
N GLN A 435 3.75 19.66 17.20
CA GLN A 435 3.91 19.91 18.62
C GLN A 435 2.60 20.08 19.40
N ASP A 436 1.60 20.66 18.73
CA ASP A 436 0.32 20.98 19.34
C ASP A 436 -0.47 19.73 19.77
N PHE A 437 -0.20 18.56 19.20
CA PHE A 437 -0.91 17.31 19.53
C PHE A 437 -0.27 16.51 20.68
N PHE A 438 0.95 16.86 21.14
CA PHE A 438 1.63 16.04 22.15
C PHE A 438 0.98 16.10 23.53
N GLY A 439 0.39 17.24 23.91
CA GLY A 439 -0.34 17.36 25.17
C GLY A 439 -1.49 16.36 25.25
N ASP A 440 -2.36 16.40 24.22
CA ASP A 440 -3.49 15.47 24.09
C ASP A 440 -3.04 14.01 24.01
N LEU A 441 -1.94 13.74 23.31
CA LEU A 441 -1.40 12.39 23.17
C LEU A 441 -0.84 11.86 24.49
N LEU A 442 -0.09 12.66 25.25
CA LEU A 442 0.44 12.25 26.54
C LEU A 442 -0.68 12.05 27.56
N GLU A 443 -1.73 12.86 27.52
CA GLU A 443 -2.89 12.66 28.36
C GLU A 443 -3.61 11.35 28.02
N ALA A 444 -3.81 11.05 26.73
CA ALA A 444 -4.37 9.77 26.29
C ALA A 444 -3.51 8.56 26.70
N LEU A 445 -2.18 8.70 26.71
CA LEU A 445 -1.27 7.66 27.19
C LEU A 445 -1.33 7.51 28.72
N LYS A 446 -1.48 8.61 29.48
CA LYS A 446 -1.67 8.56 30.93
C LYS A 446 -2.97 7.85 31.29
N ASP A 447 -4.05 8.20 30.60
CA ASP A 447 -5.37 7.60 30.74
C ASP A 447 -5.33 6.09 30.45
N LEU A 448 -4.65 5.66 29.37
CA LEU A 448 -4.46 4.25 29.05
C LEU A 448 -3.68 3.48 30.13
N VAL A 449 -2.63 4.09 30.67
CA VAL A 449 -1.82 3.51 31.75
C VAL A 449 -2.61 3.47 33.08
N GLY A 450 -3.39 4.50 33.39
CA GLY A 450 -4.25 4.53 34.58
C GLY A 450 -5.32 3.44 34.53
N HIS A 451 -5.93 3.20 33.37
CA HIS A 451 -6.85 2.07 33.19
C HIS A 451 -6.16 0.70 33.35
N ALA A 452 -4.90 0.58 32.93
CA ALA A 452 -4.12 -0.64 33.15
C ALA A 452 -3.79 -0.89 34.64
N GLU A 453 -3.70 0.16 35.46
CA GLU A 453 -3.49 0.04 36.92
C GLU A 453 -4.77 -0.34 37.68
N THR A 454 -5.91 0.27 37.35
CA THR A 454 -7.16 0.07 38.10
C THR A 454 -7.82 -1.28 37.78
N GLY A 455 -7.59 -1.85 36.59
CA GLY A 455 -8.27 -3.06 36.16
C GLY A 455 -9.76 -2.88 35.88
N ASP A 456 -10.29 -1.65 36.01
CA ASP A 456 -11.66 -1.29 35.68
C ASP A 456 -11.78 -1.12 34.16
N ASP A 457 -12.22 -2.19 33.51
CA ASP A 457 -12.86 -2.10 32.20
C ASP A 457 -14.16 -1.30 32.36
N LEU A 458 -14.21 -0.08 31.80
CA LEU A 458 -15.50 0.53 31.50
C LEU A 458 -16.13 -0.28 30.37
N ASP A 459 -17.10 -1.11 30.74
CA ASP A 459 -18.16 -1.67 29.90
C ASP A 459 -18.93 -0.56 29.17
N MET A 460 -18.28 0.11 28.22
CA MET A 460 -18.90 1.07 27.30
C MET A 460 -18.93 0.51 25.88
N ALA A 461 -19.24 -0.78 25.76
CA ALA A 461 -19.87 -1.35 24.58
C ALA A 461 -21.32 -1.66 24.98
N GLY A 462 -22.27 -1.02 24.30
CA GLY A 462 -23.67 -0.95 24.71
C GLY A 462 -24.37 -2.30 24.92
N GLU A 463 -25.48 -2.22 25.64
CA GLU A 463 -26.56 -3.21 25.72
C GLU A 463 -26.83 -3.82 24.33
N ASP A 464 -26.22 -4.96 24.04
CA ASP A 464 -26.72 -5.93 23.06
C ASP A 464 -26.45 -7.32 23.66
N ASP A 465 -27.51 -7.90 24.22
CA ASP A 465 -27.60 -9.28 24.72
C ASP A 465 -27.23 -10.28 23.61
N THR A 466 -25.93 -10.52 23.46
CA THR A 466 -25.39 -11.71 22.78
C THR A 466 -24.40 -12.37 23.73
N PRO A 467 -24.60 -13.65 24.11
CA PRO A 467 -23.65 -14.33 24.98
C PRO A 467 -22.28 -14.34 24.28
N PRO A 468 -21.19 -14.01 25.01
CA PRO A 468 -19.86 -14.10 24.43
C PRO A 468 -19.59 -15.56 24.06
N ASP A 469 -19.18 -15.81 22.81
CA ASP A 469 -18.57 -17.09 22.46
C ASP A 469 -17.29 -17.23 23.33
N ASP A 470 -17.24 -18.28 24.15
CA ASP A 470 -16.26 -18.58 25.22
C ASP A 470 -14.78 -18.75 24.78
N ASP A 471 -14.36 -18.28 23.60
CA ASP A 471 -13.06 -18.63 22.99
C ASP A 471 -12.05 -17.48 22.80
N GLU A 472 -12.33 -16.23 23.20
CA GLU A 472 -11.39 -15.09 22.98
C GLU A 472 -11.20 -14.17 24.19
N GLU A 473 -11.01 -14.71 25.40
CA GLU A 473 -10.23 -13.99 26.42
C GLU A 473 -8.76 -13.96 26.00
N THR A 474 -8.42 -13.15 25.00
CA THR A 474 -7.06 -12.64 24.86
C THR A 474 -6.83 -11.77 26.09
N THR A 475 -6.36 -12.37 27.19
CA THR A 475 -5.89 -11.67 28.37
C THR A 475 -5.00 -10.53 27.89
N ARG A 476 -5.53 -9.31 27.97
CA ARG A 476 -4.83 -8.12 27.47
C ARG A 476 -3.49 -8.11 28.17
N ASN A 477 -2.39 -8.04 27.43
CA ASN A 477 -1.08 -7.88 28.03
C ASN A 477 -0.95 -6.42 28.51
N LEU A 478 -1.74 -6.03 29.51
CA LEU A 478 -1.81 -4.66 30.07
C LEU A 478 -0.42 -4.15 30.47
N THR A 479 0.42 -5.05 30.98
CA THR A 479 1.83 -4.77 31.30
C THR A 479 2.66 -4.40 30.06
N ARG A 480 2.44 -5.09 28.94
CA ARG A 480 3.10 -4.80 27.66
C ARG A 480 2.60 -3.48 27.09
N GLU A 481 1.28 -3.24 27.12
CA GLU A 481 0.68 -1.98 26.68
C GLU A 481 1.23 -0.79 27.49
N ALA A 482 1.26 -0.91 28.82
CA ALA A 482 1.81 0.14 29.68
C ALA A 482 3.30 0.40 29.41
N LEU A 483 4.10 -0.64 29.21
CA LEU A 483 5.52 -0.48 28.82
C LEU A 483 5.66 0.20 27.45
N LEU A 484 4.82 -0.15 26.49
CA LEU A 484 4.79 0.51 25.18
C LEU A 484 4.39 1.98 25.32
N CYS A 485 3.39 2.32 26.12
CA CYS A 485 3.01 3.71 26.42
C CYS A 485 4.14 4.52 27.05
N ILE A 486 4.92 3.91 27.95
CA ILE A 486 6.08 4.57 28.54
C ILE A 486 7.13 4.83 27.45
N ILE A 487 7.44 3.83 26.61
CA ILE A 487 8.40 3.98 25.51
C ILE A 487 7.94 5.05 24.52
N THR A 488 6.66 5.07 24.15
CA THR A 488 6.11 6.08 23.24
C THR A 488 6.22 7.47 23.87
N ALA A 489 5.82 7.65 25.13
CA ALA A 489 5.91 8.93 25.84
C ALA A 489 7.33 9.49 25.83
N PHE A 490 8.34 8.66 26.11
CA PHE A 490 9.74 9.08 26.06
C PHE A 490 10.26 9.30 24.63
N ALA A 491 9.83 8.49 23.66
CA ALA A 491 10.21 8.68 22.25
C ALA A 491 9.65 9.99 21.66
N LEU A 492 8.43 10.38 22.05
CA LEU A 492 7.80 11.65 21.68
C LEU A 492 8.62 12.85 22.17
N LEU A 493 9.21 12.75 23.37
CA LEU A 493 10.09 13.78 23.91
C LEU A 493 11.47 13.78 23.26
N GLU A 494 12.08 12.60 23.03
CA GLU A 494 13.39 12.48 22.38
C GLU A 494 13.39 12.98 20.92
N GLY A 495 12.26 12.86 20.23
CA GLY A 495 12.09 13.33 18.85
C GLY A 495 12.11 14.85 18.68
N GLN A 496 12.12 15.61 19.78
CA GLN A 496 12.10 17.07 19.77
C GLN A 496 13.48 17.68 20.03
N ASP A 497 13.69 18.87 19.48
CA ASP A 497 14.83 19.71 19.84
C ASP A 497 14.63 20.23 21.27
N ALA A 498 15.36 19.64 22.23
CA ALA A 498 15.22 19.92 23.67
C ALA A 498 15.34 21.40 24.05
N ALA A 499 15.94 22.23 23.19
CA ALA A 499 16.03 23.67 23.39
C ALA A 499 14.67 24.37 23.21
N LYS A 500 13.82 23.91 22.29
CA LYS A 500 12.48 24.48 22.05
C LYS A 500 11.43 23.84 22.96
N ALA A 501 11.47 22.52 23.13
CA ALA A 501 10.51 21.77 23.94
C ALA A 501 10.41 22.27 25.39
N LYS A 502 11.54 22.58 26.03
CA LYS A 502 11.58 23.10 27.42
C LYS A 502 10.94 24.48 27.59
N THR A 503 10.91 25.29 26.54
CA THR A 503 10.34 26.66 26.58
C THR A 503 8.85 26.71 26.26
N THR A 504 8.32 25.81 25.44
CA THR A 504 6.91 25.84 25.01
C THR A 504 6.00 24.84 25.71
N LEU A 505 6.52 23.73 26.24
CA LEU A 505 5.69 22.70 26.87
C LEU A 505 6.41 22.06 28.07
N SER A 506 6.00 22.40 29.29
CA SER A 506 6.36 21.65 30.49
C SER A 506 5.59 20.33 30.53
N LEU A 507 5.98 19.37 29.70
CA LEU A 507 5.41 18.03 29.70
C LEU A 507 5.89 17.27 30.94
N ASP A 508 4.95 16.96 31.83
CA ASP A 508 5.23 16.19 33.03
C ASP A 508 5.24 14.68 32.75
N LEU A 509 6.41 14.07 32.89
CA LEU A 509 6.66 12.63 32.73
C LEU A 509 6.72 11.89 34.08
N SER A 510 6.50 12.59 35.19
CA SER A 510 6.62 12.02 36.54
C SER A 510 5.67 10.84 36.72
N PHE A 511 4.46 10.93 36.15
CA PHE A 511 3.49 9.83 36.14
C PHE A 511 4.06 8.52 35.56
N PHE A 512 4.65 8.57 34.35
CA PHE A 512 5.21 7.39 33.70
C PHE A 512 6.42 6.81 34.44
N ILE A 513 7.23 7.69 35.05
CA ILE A 513 8.40 7.29 35.85
C ILE A 513 7.94 6.62 37.15
N THR A 514 6.89 7.12 37.79
CA THR A 514 6.34 6.52 39.01
C THR A 514 5.67 5.19 38.71
N HIS A 515 4.90 5.11 37.62
CA HIS A 515 4.28 3.85 37.17
C HIS A 515 5.31 2.76 36.86
N LEU A 516 6.39 3.10 36.13
CA LEU A 516 7.46 2.14 35.82
C LEU A 516 8.13 1.61 37.09
N TYR A 517 8.30 2.45 38.11
CA TYR A 517 8.88 2.05 39.39
C TYR A 517 7.98 1.05 40.13
N ARG A 518 6.67 1.32 40.21
CA ARG A 518 5.68 0.45 40.86
C ARG A 518 5.59 -0.93 40.20
N THR A 519 5.61 -0.96 38.87
CA THR A 519 5.41 -2.19 38.09
C THR A 519 6.65 -3.10 38.04
N LEU A 520 7.82 -2.61 38.44
CA LEU A 520 9.09 -3.31 38.27
C LEU A 520 9.16 -4.66 39.03
N HIS A 521 8.64 -4.72 40.25
CA HIS A 521 8.57 -5.96 41.03
C HIS A 521 7.58 -6.96 40.42
N ALA A 522 6.38 -6.50 40.06
CA ALA A 522 5.37 -7.34 39.41
C ALA A 522 5.90 -7.94 38.10
N LEU A 523 6.61 -7.13 37.29
CA LEU A 523 7.25 -7.58 36.06
C LEU A 523 8.33 -8.65 36.30
N ALA A 524 9.12 -8.52 37.36
CA ALA A 524 10.16 -9.49 37.70
C ALA A 524 9.59 -10.85 38.13
N LEU A 525 8.36 -10.86 38.68
CA LEU A 525 7.66 -12.08 39.09
C LEU A 525 6.86 -12.74 37.94
N ASN A 526 6.74 -12.07 36.79
CA ASN A 526 5.97 -12.60 35.67
C ASN A 526 6.74 -13.72 34.95
N PRO A 527 6.17 -14.94 34.88
CA PRO A 527 6.84 -16.08 34.23
C PRO A 527 6.97 -15.89 32.70
N ASP A 528 6.10 -15.09 32.09
CA ASP A 528 6.07 -14.85 30.64
C ASP A 528 6.94 -13.65 30.20
N ILE A 529 7.85 -13.15 31.04
CA ILE A 529 8.68 -11.97 30.74
C ILE A 529 9.63 -12.17 29.53
N GLU A 530 10.01 -13.41 29.24
CA GLU A 530 10.81 -13.82 28.07
C GLU A 530 9.96 -14.43 26.94
N LEU A 531 8.63 -14.48 27.08
CA LEU A 531 7.75 -15.09 26.09
C LEU A 531 7.79 -14.30 24.78
N SER A 532 8.08 -15.01 23.69
CA SER A 532 8.10 -14.52 22.31
C SER A 532 7.58 -15.61 21.39
N SER A 533 7.18 -15.27 20.17
CA SER A 533 6.80 -16.23 19.11
C SER A 533 7.91 -17.24 18.79
N LYS A 534 9.16 -16.94 19.13
CA LYS A 534 10.33 -17.83 18.98
C LYS A 534 10.68 -18.63 20.23
N SER A 535 9.91 -18.52 21.31
CA SER A 535 10.20 -19.22 22.56
C SER A 535 9.86 -20.70 22.44
N LEU A 536 10.80 -21.57 22.82
CA LEU A 536 10.65 -23.02 22.85
C LEU A 536 9.84 -23.43 24.09
N ARG A 537 8.54 -23.11 24.12
CA ARG A 537 7.63 -23.60 25.16
C ARG A 537 6.73 -24.69 24.57
N LEU A 538 6.60 -25.80 25.29
CA LEU A 538 5.59 -26.80 24.97
C LEU A 538 4.20 -26.15 25.11
N PRO A 539 3.24 -26.40 24.21
CA PRO A 539 1.87 -25.95 24.39
C PRO A 539 1.36 -26.43 25.75
N ASP A 540 0.85 -25.51 26.56
CA ASP A 540 0.28 -25.86 27.85
C ASP A 540 -0.97 -26.73 27.59
N PRO A 541 -1.07 -27.94 28.18
CA PRO A 541 -2.21 -28.84 27.97
C PRO A 541 -3.55 -28.24 28.44
N ASN A 542 -3.53 -27.23 29.33
CA ASN A 542 -4.73 -26.58 29.86
C ASN A 542 -4.94 -25.16 29.33
N ALA A 543 -4.01 -24.59 28.55
CA ALA A 543 -4.25 -23.30 27.94
C ALA A 543 -5.18 -23.49 26.73
N PRO A 544 -6.15 -22.59 26.49
CA PRO A 544 -6.80 -22.52 25.18
C PRO A 544 -5.68 -22.43 24.15
N GLN A 545 -5.83 -23.11 22.99
CA GLN A 545 -4.82 -23.13 21.93
C GLN A 545 -4.51 -21.68 21.52
N GLN A 546 -3.57 -21.05 22.22
CA GLN A 546 -3.02 -19.77 21.84
C GLN A 546 -2.27 -20.09 20.58
N SER A 547 -2.89 -19.74 19.45
CA SER A 547 -2.19 -19.69 18.20
C SER A 547 -1.06 -18.68 18.43
N THR A 548 0.14 -19.17 18.74
CA THR A 548 1.39 -18.44 18.58
C THR A 548 1.58 -18.24 17.08
N LYS A 549 0.65 -17.51 16.47
CA LYS A 549 0.78 -17.01 15.11
C LYS A 549 2.06 -16.23 15.11
N ASP A 550 2.89 -16.49 14.11
CA ASP A 550 4.16 -15.82 13.84
C ASP A 550 3.92 -14.31 13.59
N ASN A 551 3.54 -13.57 14.63
CA ASN A 551 3.55 -12.12 14.62
C ASN A 551 5.02 -11.72 14.74
N LYS A 552 5.71 -11.73 13.59
CA LYS A 552 7.06 -11.19 13.35
C LYS A 552 7.23 -9.72 13.77
N VAL A 553 6.21 -9.09 14.36
CA VAL A 553 6.22 -7.68 14.77
C VAL A 553 6.26 -7.55 16.30
N ASN A 554 5.67 -8.50 17.04
CA ASN A 554 5.88 -8.63 18.49
C ASN A 554 7.21 -9.33 18.85
N VAL A 555 8.29 -9.02 18.10
CA VAL A 555 9.61 -9.63 18.28
C VAL A 555 10.21 -9.29 19.63
N HIS A 556 9.94 -8.08 20.12
CA HIS A 556 10.41 -7.64 21.42
C HIS A 556 9.64 -8.35 22.53
N THR A 557 10.37 -9.14 23.31
CA THR A 557 9.89 -9.68 24.60
C THR A 557 9.60 -8.53 25.55
N THR A 558 8.76 -8.77 26.55
CA THR A 558 8.46 -7.80 27.63
C THR A 558 9.76 -7.30 28.28
N THR A 559 10.77 -8.17 28.40
CA THR A 559 12.12 -7.79 28.86
C THR A 559 12.77 -6.72 27.99
N VAL A 560 12.72 -6.83 26.66
CA VAL A 560 13.32 -5.83 25.77
C VAL A 560 12.60 -4.48 25.87
N LEU A 561 11.28 -4.51 26.00
CA LEU A 561 10.48 -3.30 26.24
C LEU A 561 10.84 -2.67 27.58
N LEU A 562 10.96 -3.47 28.64
CA LEU A 562 11.38 -3.02 29.97
C LEU A 562 12.78 -2.39 29.95
N LEU A 563 13.75 -3.00 29.26
CA LEU A 563 15.10 -2.44 29.14
C LEU A 563 15.10 -1.11 28.38
N LYS A 564 14.26 -0.99 27.34
CA LYS A 564 14.11 0.26 26.57
C LYS A 564 13.47 1.36 27.41
N SER A 565 12.39 1.06 28.15
CA SER A 565 11.74 2.02 29.04
C SER A 565 12.67 2.48 30.17
N LEU A 566 13.38 1.55 30.83
CA LEU A 566 14.36 1.86 31.87
C LEU A 566 15.53 2.68 31.33
N SER A 567 16.03 2.37 30.12
CA SER A 567 17.09 3.16 29.49
C SER A 567 16.64 4.59 29.21
N SER A 568 15.41 4.81 28.72
CA SER A 568 14.88 6.16 28.49
C SER A 568 14.70 6.96 29.79
N VAL A 569 14.37 6.30 30.90
CA VAL A 569 14.20 6.95 32.22
C VAL A 569 15.54 7.26 32.89
N LEU A 570 16.50 6.32 32.87
CA LEU A 570 17.75 6.40 33.64
C LEU A 570 18.91 7.00 32.85
N ILE A 571 18.92 6.79 31.54
CA ILE A 571 19.99 7.26 30.64
C ILE A 571 19.34 7.88 29.39
N PRO A 572 18.57 8.98 29.55
CA PRO A 572 18.00 9.67 28.39
C PRO A 572 19.13 10.16 27.48
N LYS A 573 18.97 9.99 26.16
CA LYS A 573 20.00 10.36 25.17
C LYS A 573 20.42 11.82 25.30
N GLN A 574 19.46 12.69 25.60
CA GLN A 574 19.67 14.09 25.87
C GLN A 574 19.61 14.33 27.38
N GLY A 575 20.66 14.91 27.96
CA GLY A 575 20.65 15.30 29.37
C GLY A 575 20.79 14.13 30.37
N ALA A 576 21.46 13.03 29.99
CA ALA A 576 21.70 11.88 30.88
C ALA A 576 22.18 12.28 32.29
N ARG A 577 23.07 13.28 32.42
CA ARG A 577 23.58 13.72 33.73
C ARG A 577 22.57 14.49 34.60
N ALA A 578 21.47 14.99 34.02
CA ALA A 578 20.46 15.77 34.72
C ALA A 578 19.46 14.92 35.54
N VAL A 579 19.51 13.58 35.41
CA VAL A 579 18.60 12.69 36.16
C VAL A 579 18.86 12.82 37.68
N PRO A 580 17.81 13.01 38.52
CA PRO A 580 17.97 13.17 39.97
C PRO A 580 18.68 11.98 40.64
N PRO A 581 19.63 12.20 41.57
CA PRO A 581 20.33 11.12 42.27
C PRO A 581 19.41 10.14 42.99
N LEU A 582 18.35 10.65 43.64
CA LEU A 582 17.36 9.85 44.36
C LEU A 582 16.69 8.81 43.45
N ARG A 583 16.30 9.25 42.24
CA ARG A 583 15.69 8.37 41.23
C ARG A 583 16.65 7.28 40.79
N VAL A 584 17.89 7.63 40.47
CA VAL A 584 18.88 6.64 40.04
C VAL A 584 19.15 5.62 41.15
N ALA A 585 19.27 6.06 42.40
CA ALA A 585 19.50 5.18 43.54
C ALA A 585 18.32 4.23 43.80
N ALA A 586 17.08 4.73 43.81
CA ALA A 586 15.88 3.94 43.99
C ALA A 586 15.73 2.86 42.92
N TYR A 587 15.82 3.26 41.64
CA TYR A 587 15.77 2.30 40.55
C TYR A 587 16.93 1.31 40.60
N THR A 588 18.15 1.74 40.91
CA THR A 588 19.28 0.81 41.00
C THR A 588 19.03 -0.25 42.07
N LYS A 589 18.63 0.16 43.28
CA LYS A 589 18.35 -0.76 44.38
C LYS A 589 17.24 -1.74 44.00
N THR A 590 16.12 -1.25 43.47
CA THR A 590 15.00 -2.09 43.05
C THR A 590 15.37 -3.03 41.90
N LEU A 591 16.14 -2.59 40.91
CA LEU A 591 16.58 -3.43 39.79
C LEU A 591 17.51 -4.56 40.25
N PHE A 592 18.35 -4.32 41.25
CA PHE A 592 19.16 -5.38 41.86
C PHE A 592 18.28 -6.44 42.53
N THR A 593 17.23 -6.03 43.25
CA THR A 593 16.22 -6.94 43.81
C THR A 593 15.45 -7.69 42.72
N SER A 594 14.96 -7.00 41.68
CA SER A 594 14.27 -7.62 40.55
C SER A 594 15.13 -8.65 39.82
N THR A 595 16.44 -8.39 39.67
CA THR A 595 17.36 -9.29 38.95
C THR A 595 17.49 -10.66 39.61
N LEU A 596 17.25 -10.76 40.94
CA LEU A 596 17.23 -12.06 41.63
C LEU A 596 16.08 -12.97 41.18
N HIS A 597 15.00 -12.39 40.65
CA HIS A 597 13.79 -13.11 40.24
C HIS A 597 13.68 -13.29 38.73
N LEU A 598 14.59 -12.69 37.95
CA LEU A 598 14.57 -12.78 36.49
C LEU A 598 15.23 -14.08 35.98
N PRO A 599 14.77 -14.64 34.84
CA PRO A 599 15.48 -15.72 34.17
C PRO A 599 16.85 -15.27 33.65
N GLU A 600 17.70 -16.24 33.29
CA GLU A 600 19.12 -16.02 32.98
C GLU A 600 19.36 -14.91 31.95
N LYS A 601 18.66 -14.92 30.81
CA LYS A 601 18.91 -13.97 29.73
C LYS A 601 18.46 -12.56 30.11
N SER A 602 17.28 -12.45 30.72
CA SER A 602 16.78 -11.19 31.28
C SER A 602 17.70 -10.64 32.37
N ALA A 603 18.23 -11.48 33.26
CA ALA A 603 19.16 -11.08 34.31
C ALA A 603 20.48 -10.55 33.71
N VAL A 604 21.06 -11.23 32.73
CA VAL A 604 22.27 -10.75 32.02
C VAL A 604 22.02 -9.39 31.35
N ALA A 605 20.89 -9.24 30.67
CA ALA A 605 20.55 -7.98 30.01
C ALA A 605 20.29 -6.83 31.00
N MET A 606 19.67 -7.13 32.15
CA MET A 606 19.45 -6.17 33.24
C MET A 606 20.76 -5.71 33.86
N MET A 607 21.69 -6.65 34.13
CA MET A 607 23.04 -6.32 34.59
C MET A 607 23.82 -5.48 33.56
N GLY A 608 23.63 -5.74 32.27
CA GLY A 608 24.19 -4.92 31.19
C GLY A 608 23.66 -3.48 31.22
N LEU A 609 22.38 -3.26 31.51
CA LEU A 609 21.80 -1.93 31.69
C LEU A 609 22.34 -1.26 32.95
N LEU A 610 22.36 -1.96 34.09
CA LEU A 610 22.93 -1.45 35.34
C LEU A 610 24.41 -1.05 35.17
N GLY A 611 25.18 -1.80 34.40
CA GLY A 611 26.56 -1.42 34.04
C GLY A 611 26.64 -0.08 33.30
N LYS A 612 25.72 0.19 32.37
CA LYS A 612 25.64 1.50 31.69
C LYS A 612 25.18 2.62 32.63
N VAL A 613 24.24 2.33 33.53
CA VAL A 613 23.75 3.29 34.54
C VAL A 613 24.90 3.67 35.47
N SER A 614 25.64 2.68 35.98
CA SER A 614 26.79 2.89 36.85
C SER A 614 27.90 3.67 36.16
N LYS A 615 28.24 3.37 34.90
CA LYS A 615 29.20 4.19 34.13
C LYS A 615 28.81 5.66 34.01
N THR A 616 27.51 5.93 33.87
CA THR A 616 27.00 7.29 33.67
C THR A 616 26.83 8.06 34.99
N HIS A 617 26.44 7.36 36.06
CA HIS A 617 25.97 7.95 37.32
C HIS A 617 26.73 7.44 38.56
N ALA A 618 27.94 6.89 38.41
CA ALA A 618 28.71 6.27 39.51
C ALA A 618 28.73 7.11 40.80
N SER A 619 28.97 8.41 40.70
CA SER A 619 29.03 9.32 41.84
C SER A 619 27.71 9.48 42.59
N LYS A 620 26.57 9.25 41.93
CA LYS A 620 25.23 9.38 42.52
C LYS A 620 24.79 8.12 43.26
N VAL A 621 25.37 6.95 42.92
CA VAL A 621 24.93 5.64 43.44
C VAL A 621 25.97 4.99 44.36
N ARG A 622 27.19 5.54 44.43
CA ARG A 622 28.32 5.02 45.23
C ARG A 622 27.98 4.71 46.69
N SER A 623 27.15 5.55 47.32
CA SER A 623 26.70 5.38 48.71
C SER A 623 25.95 4.07 48.95
N LEU A 624 25.37 3.43 47.93
CA LEU A 624 24.68 2.15 48.07
C LEU A 624 25.62 0.95 48.30
N TRP A 625 26.92 1.10 48.00
CA TRP A 625 27.93 0.05 48.21
C TRP A 625 28.76 0.23 49.48
N ASN A 626 28.75 1.43 50.07
CA ASN A 626 29.54 1.76 51.25
C ASN A 626 28.61 1.99 52.45
N THR A 627 28.65 1.10 53.44
CA THR A 627 27.88 1.22 54.69
C THR A 627 28.22 2.48 55.48
N GLU A 628 29.47 2.96 55.38
CA GLU A 628 29.95 4.18 56.04
C GLU A 628 29.45 5.47 55.38
N GLU A 629 29.00 5.41 54.12
CA GLU A 629 28.51 6.57 53.35
C GLU A 629 26.97 6.63 53.32
N ARG A 630 26.28 5.95 54.24
CA ARG A 630 24.81 5.95 54.32
C ARG A 630 24.28 7.37 54.51
N ARG A 631 23.43 7.82 53.59
CA ARG A 631 22.83 9.17 53.60
C ARG A 631 21.33 9.06 53.81
N GLY A 632 20.89 8.96 55.06
CA GLY A 632 19.48 8.95 55.40
C GLY A 632 19.14 8.05 56.58
N ASP A 633 18.24 8.55 57.43
CA ASP A 633 17.66 7.80 58.54
C ASP A 633 16.45 7.00 58.05
N GLY A 634 16.12 5.90 58.74
CA GLY A 634 14.97 5.04 58.42
C GLY A 634 15.31 3.81 57.57
N VAL A 635 14.29 3.24 56.94
CA VAL A 635 14.34 1.98 56.18
C VAL A 635 13.97 2.24 54.72
N PHE A 636 14.58 1.50 53.80
CA PHE A 636 14.20 1.53 52.39
C PHE A 636 12.86 0.83 52.18
N GLU A 637 11.92 1.54 51.57
CA GLU A 637 10.59 1.03 51.25
C GLU A 637 10.50 0.68 49.76
N ALA A 638 10.69 -0.60 49.45
CA ALA A 638 10.69 -1.09 48.08
C ALA A 638 9.32 -0.97 47.38
N LEU A 639 8.23 -1.01 48.15
CA LEU A 639 6.85 -0.94 47.65
C LEU A 639 6.24 0.47 47.74
N ALA A 640 7.07 1.49 48.01
CA ALA A 640 6.60 2.87 48.09
C ALA A 640 5.92 3.27 46.78
N GLY A 641 4.76 3.94 46.90
CA GLY A 641 3.99 4.41 45.75
C GLY A 641 4.72 5.47 44.93
N GLU A 642 5.74 6.13 45.48
CA GLU A 642 6.53 7.14 44.75
C GLU A 642 8.01 6.86 44.92
N VAL A 643 8.79 7.18 43.87
CA VAL A 643 10.24 7.03 43.88
C VAL A 643 10.86 7.88 45.01
N GLU A 644 10.29 9.05 45.28
CA GLU A 644 10.79 9.98 46.29
C GLU A 644 10.57 9.47 47.72
N GLY A 645 9.51 8.69 47.96
CA GLY A 645 9.19 8.09 49.25
C GLY A 645 9.98 6.81 49.58
N SER A 646 10.71 6.23 48.62
CA SER A 646 11.38 4.93 48.80
C SER A 646 12.59 4.95 49.74
N ASN A 647 13.22 6.11 49.96
CA ASN A 647 14.42 6.28 50.79
C ASN A 647 15.58 5.30 50.46
N PRO A 648 16.11 5.30 49.23
CA PRO A 648 17.08 4.31 48.75
C PRO A 648 18.46 4.42 49.40
N PHE A 649 18.86 5.62 49.83
CA PHE A 649 20.15 5.86 50.46
C PHE A 649 20.24 5.35 51.91
N ALA A 650 19.12 4.91 52.48
CA ALA A 650 19.08 4.15 53.72
C ALA A 650 19.36 2.64 53.50
N ALA A 651 19.42 2.15 52.26
CA ALA A 651 19.75 0.76 51.97
C ALA A 651 21.16 0.58 51.37
N THR A 652 21.63 -0.66 51.44
CA THR A 652 22.84 -1.14 50.79
C THR A 652 22.49 -2.29 49.84
N VAL A 653 23.24 -2.45 48.75
CA VAL A 653 22.96 -3.45 47.70
C VAL A 653 23.51 -4.83 48.08
N TRP A 654 22.87 -5.50 49.03
CA TRP A 654 23.20 -6.88 49.44
C TRP A 654 22.88 -7.91 48.36
N GLU A 655 21.92 -7.62 47.49
CA GLU A 655 21.54 -8.48 46.37
C GLU A 655 22.70 -8.70 45.40
N GLY A 656 23.63 -7.74 45.31
CA GLY A 656 24.86 -7.90 44.54
C GLY A 656 25.71 -9.08 45.00
N GLU A 657 25.82 -9.31 46.32
CA GLU A 657 26.56 -10.45 46.88
C GLU A 657 25.90 -11.79 46.55
N LEU A 658 24.57 -11.83 46.53
CA LEU A 658 23.83 -13.03 46.10
C LEU A 658 24.04 -13.28 44.59
N LEU A 659 23.99 -12.23 43.76
CA LEU A 659 24.19 -12.35 42.31
C LEU A 659 25.64 -12.74 41.94
N ARG A 660 26.63 -12.47 42.79
CA ARG A 660 28.01 -13.00 42.60
C ARG A 660 28.06 -14.53 42.66
N LEU A 661 27.11 -15.15 43.37
CA LEU A 661 26.99 -16.61 43.50
C LEU A 661 26.01 -17.21 42.48
N HIS A 662 25.47 -16.40 41.55
CA HIS A 662 24.54 -16.87 40.53
C HIS A 662 25.18 -17.96 39.65
N PHE A 663 24.40 -18.95 39.21
CA PHE A 663 24.91 -20.10 38.46
C PHE A 663 25.48 -19.70 37.09
N CYS A 664 24.85 -18.76 36.39
CA CYS A 664 25.31 -18.24 35.10
C CYS A 664 26.55 -17.34 35.24
N PRO A 665 27.64 -17.58 34.47
CA PRO A 665 28.83 -16.74 34.49
C PRO A 665 28.59 -15.31 34.01
N GLY A 666 27.71 -15.10 33.03
CA GLY A 666 27.43 -13.78 32.48
C GLY A 666 26.83 -12.81 33.51
N VAL A 667 25.97 -13.32 34.41
CA VAL A 667 25.43 -12.52 35.52
C VAL A 667 26.54 -12.15 36.50
N ARG A 668 27.41 -13.10 36.87
CA ARG A 668 28.55 -12.87 37.77
C ARG A 668 29.53 -11.83 37.20
N GLU A 669 29.83 -11.92 35.92
CA GLU A 669 30.68 -10.94 35.22
C GLU A 669 30.02 -9.55 35.17
N GLY A 670 28.71 -9.49 34.93
CA GLY A 670 27.93 -8.25 34.98
C GLY A 670 28.00 -7.55 36.34
N VAL A 671 27.89 -8.31 37.44
CA VAL A 671 28.01 -7.75 38.80
C VAL A 671 29.39 -7.16 39.04
N LYS A 672 30.45 -7.91 38.71
CA LYS A 672 31.83 -7.42 38.82
C LYS A 672 32.07 -6.16 37.99
N ALA A 673 31.48 -6.09 36.79
CA ALA A 673 31.58 -4.92 35.94
C ALA A 673 30.91 -3.69 36.58
N VAL A 674 29.72 -3.85 37.17
CA VAL A 674 29.04 -2.77 37.89
C VAL A 674 29.87 -2.27 39.08
N GLU A 675 30.37 -3.20 39.90
CA GLU A 675 31.15 -2.87 41.10
C GLU A 675 32.45 -2.14 40.76
N LYS A 676 33.15 -2.57 39.70
CA LYS A 676 34.38 -1.92 39.23
C LYS A 676 34.15 -0.45 38.90
N GLU A 677 33.01 -0.12 38.29
CA GLU A 677 32.66 1.25 37.91
C GLU A 677 32.25 2.12 39.12
N VAL A 678 31.59 1.53 40.12
CA VAL A 678 31.05 2.27 41.28
C VAL A 678 32.07 2.43 42.40
N VAL A 679 32.74 1.35 42.78
CA VAL A 679 33.71 1.32 43.88
C VAL A 679 35.07 1.86 43.43
N GLY A 680 35.34 1.82 42.12
CA GLY A 680 36.66 2.05 41.53
C GLY A 680 37.55 0.83 41.75
N SER A 681 38.44 0.53 40.80
CA SER A 681 39.47 -0.49 41.04
C SER A 681 40.31 -0.04 42.23
N LYS A 682 40.28 -0.80 43.31
CA LYS A 682 41.52 -0.99 44.07
C LYS A 682 42.47 -1.85 43.25
#